data_AF-A0A0E0FLX8-F1
#
_entry.id   AF-A0A0E0FLX8-F1
#
_cell.length_a   1.000
_cell.length_b   1.000
_cell.length_c   1.000
_cell.angle_alpha   90.00
_cell.angle_beta   90.00
_cell.angle_gamma   90.00
#
_symmetry.space_group_name_H-M   'P 1'
#
loop_
_entity.id
_entity.type
_entity.pdbx_description
1 polymer ?
#
loop_
_entity_poly.entity_id
_entity_poly.type
_entity_poly.pdbx_seq_one_letter_code
_entity_poly.pdbx_strand_id
1 'polypeptide(L)'
;MLGKGGEDKFANCCHAPIHGHAAASYCRPRPPRRRRLHSAQNQLLSRSRSSDAAFLSRGVVGPASPSHGQWRRRSRRVQIARFFFFRLPILLVPPWKLEAGAHPFLESLRLRLHSAACYDSVVVSVPRRSEETIGTTFARIPGSAAGLRPLGEAVARIHDHEPLVLRGGGVHAHLPAACDTCQRLRNSDTLLGNGVVGILAETANMWERRAPLTPSHCARLLLGGGKRGTGVNRIIVQPSTKRIHHDAQYEDVGCEISKDLSECGLIIGIKQPKLEMILPHRAYGFFSHTHKAQKENMPLLDEILEKRVSLFDYELIAGDDGKRLLAFGKFAGRAGLIDFLHGLGQRYLSLGYSTPFLSLGQSHMYPSLAAAKAAVIAIGEEIATFGLPSGICPIVFVFTGTGNVSQGAQEIFKLLPHSFVDAGKLPELSAARSLSQHPQSSKRVFQLYGCVVSSRDMVTPKDPTRCFNKADYYAHPEHYKPVFHERIAPYASAIVNCMYWERRFPRLLSIDQLQQLMKNGCPLVGISDITCDIGGSIEFVNKSTSIERPFFRYDPCTNSCHDDMEGNGVICLAVDILPTEFSKEASQHFGDILSKFVARLASAKELLELPSHLRKACIAHAGRLTSLYEYIPRMRKTIIELPPAPTNLLPDKKYNSLVSLSGHLFDKFLINEALDIIETAGGSFHLIRCDVGQSIDDMSYSELEVGADDTATLDKIIDSLTSLANAHGDPNARREIELSLKIGKVNECGTDDSMAKEGSKVLILGAGRVCRPAAEFLASYSNIFSSSAYDHDIDQIHVIVASLYQKDAEETIDGIRNATAAQLDVADIKNLSNLVSQVEVVVSLLPASFHAAIARVCIEMKKHLVTASYVDESMSKLEQSAEGAGVTILCEMGLDPGIDHMMSMKMIDEAHSRKGKIKSFTSFCGGLPSPASANNPLAYKFSWSPAGAIRAGRNPAIYKFHGEIIHVDGDKLYESAKRLRLPELPAFALEHLPNRNSLMYGDLYGISKEASTVYRATLRFSEIMATFAKIGFFDAASHPLLQQTTRPTYRDFLVELFNACNISTTARKEYSEVSGGQDGELISRLLSFGHCKDKEIAAKTVKTIKFLGLYEETQIPENCSSAFDVICQRMEQRMAYIHNEQDMVLLHHEVEVEYPDGRPTEKHQATLLEFGKVENGRPTTAMALTVGIPAAIGALLLLQNKIQKKGVIRPLEPEIYIPALEILESSGIKLAERVET
;
A
#
# COMPACT_ATOMS: atom_id res chain seq x y z
N MET A 1 55.82 -40.59 8.07
CA MET A 1 55.91 -42.02 7.72
C MET A 1 54.46 -42.54 7.62
N LEU A 2 54.04 -43.06 6.46
CA LEU A 2 53.91 -44.49 6.12
C LEU A 2 52.76 -45.20 6.86
N GLY A 3 51.73 -45.78 6.22
CA GLY A 3 51.26 -45.68 4.82
C GLY A 3 50.60 -46.95 4.25
N LYS A 4 49.69 -46.78 3.26
CA LYS A 4 48.96 -47.82 2.45
C LYS A 4 47.95 -48.69 3.23
N GLY A 5 46.89 -49.27 2.64
CA GLY A 5 46.31 -49.15 1.28
C GLY A 5 45.76 -50.49 0.75
N GLY A 6 44.64 -50.50 -0.01
CA GLY A 6 44.12 -51.72 -0.68
C GLY A 6 42.61 -51.66 -1.02
N GLU A 7 42.17 -52.42 -2.04
CA GLU A 7 40.81 -52.39 -2.63
C GLU A 7 40.16 -53.79 -2.72
N ASP A 8 38.84 -53.80 -2.98
CA ASP A 8 38.11 -54.66 -3.96
C ASP A 8 37.42 -56.02 -3.60
N LYS A 9 36.14 -56.09 -4.04
CA LYS A 9 35.42 -57.18 -4.79
C LYS A 9 34.41 -58.22 -4.21
N PHE A 10 33.29 -58.31 -4.96
CA PHE A 10 32.38 -59.43 -5.35
C PHE A 10 31.39 -60.17 -4.38
N ALA A 11 30.13 -59.69 -4.36
CA ALA A 11 28.89 -60.27 -4.95
C ALA A 11 28.30 -61.70 -4.65
N ASN A 12 26.94 -61.71 -4.60
CA ASN A 12 25.95 -62.69 -5.15
C ASN A 12 25.35 -63.91 -4.39
N CYS A 13 24.02 -63.81 -4.16
CA CYS A 13 22.93 -64.74 -4.56
C CYS A 13 22.52 -66.05 -3.82
N CYS A 14 21.24 -66.05 -3.39
CA CYS A 14 20.18 -67.08 -3.56
C CYS A 14 20.21 -68.46 -2.84
N HIS A 15 19.18 -68.74 -2.01
CA HIS A 15 18.08 -69.68 -2.35
C HIS A 15 16.88 -69.65 -1.35
N ALA A 16 15.88 -70.54 -1.51
CA ALA A 16 14.58 -70.60 -0.79
C ALA A 16 14.30 -72.08 -0.34
N PRO A 17 13.11 -72.76 -0.36
CA PRO A 17 11.73 -72.42 -0.78
C PRO A 17 10.60 -73.12 0.08
N ILE A 18 9.52 -73.58 -0.61
CA ILE A 18 8.31 -74.33 -0.19
C ILE A 18 7.14 -73.41 0.24
N HIS A 19 5.88 -73.56 -0.19
CA HIS A 19 5.22 -74.49 -1.14
C HIS A 19 4.71 -73.69 -2.39
N GLY A 20 3.70 -73.99 -3.24
CA GLY A 20 2.66 -75.05 -3.32
C GLY A 20 1.28 -74.60 -2.83
N HIS A 21 0.11 -75.05 -3.31
CA HIS A 21 -0.36 -75.84 -4.49
C HIS A 21 -1.92 -75.68 -4.58
N ALA A 22 -2.70 -76.03 -5.62
CA ALA A 22 -2.60 -76.15 -7.10
C ALA A 22 -4.03 -76.57 -7.61
N ALA A 23 -4.51 -76.43 -8.86
CA ALA A 23 -4.03 -75.80 -10.11
C ALA A 23 -5.10 -74.77 -10.60
N ALA A 24 -5.72 -74.66 -11.79
CA ALA A 24 -5.75 -75.25 -13.16
C ALA A 24 -6.54 -74.23 -14.07
N SER A 25 -6.85 -74.32 -15.38
CA SER A 25 -6.39 -74.95 -16.64
C SER A 25 -7.31 -74.42 -17.78
N TYR A 26 -7.01 -74.29 -19.08
CA TYR A 26 -5.79 -74.60 -19.86
C TYR A 26 -5.40 -73.47 -20.86
N CYS A 27 -5.54 -73.59 -22.20
CA CYS A 27 -4.79 -72.71 -23.15
C CYS A 27 -5.27 -72.56 -24.63
N ARG A 28 -5.01 -71.35 -25.20
CA ARG A 28 -4.68 -70.98 -26.63
C ARG A 28 -5.77 -71.06 -27.74
N PRO A 29 -5.61 -70.43 -28.96
CA PRO A 29 -4.61 -69.47 -29.51
C PRO A 29 -5.21 -68.18 -30.21
N ARG A 30 -4.40 -67.45 -31.02
CA ARG A 30 -4.72 -66.31 -31.96
C ARG A 30 -4.41 -66.72 -33.43
N PRO A 31 -4.69 -65.94 -34.53
CA PRO A 31 -5.59 -64.79 -34.84
C PRO A 31 -6.52 -65.15 -36.07
N PRO A 32 -6.65 -64.49 -37.28
CA PRO A 32 -6.61 -63.08 -37.79
C PRO A 32 -7.68 -62.66 -38.89
N ARG A 33 -7.57 -61.41 -39.43
CA ARG A 33 -7.93 -60.88 -40.79
C ARG A 33 -9.36 -60.39 -41.21
N ARG A 34 -9.36 -59.14 -41.76
CA ARG A 34 -10.06 -58.55 -42.98
C ARG A 34 -11.58 -58.19 -43.04
N ARG A 35 -11.87 -56.86 -42.99
CA ARG A 35 -12.37 -55.91 -44.05
C ARG A 35 -13.64 -56.19 -44.92
N ARG A 36 -14.43 -55.10 -45.18
CA ARG A 36 -15.48 -54.82 -46.23
C ARG A 36 -16.92 -55.36 -45.94
N LEU A 37 -18.06 -54.83 -46.45
CA LEU A 37 -18.48 -53.55 -47.10
C LEU A 37 -20.04 -53.46 -47.20
N HIS A 38 -20.63 -52.24 -47.34
CA HIS A 38 -21.98 -51.92 -47.90
C HIS A 38 -23.26 -52.54 -47.22
N SER A 39 -24.53 -52.12 -47.47
CA SER A 39 -25.16 -50.81 -47.80
C SER A 39 -26.71 -50.88 -47.89
N ALA A 40 -27.41 -49.73 -47.82
CA ALA A 40 -28.73 -49.46 -48.46
C ALA A 40 -29.99 -50.15 -47.84
N GLN A 41 -31.27 -49.72 -48.03
CA GLN A 41 -31.90 -48.51 -48.62
C GLN A 41 -33.43 -48.40 -48.29
N ASN A 42 -34.02 -47.19 -48.40
CA ASN A 42 -35.42 -46.89 -48.85
C ASN A 42 -36.65 -47.36 -48.00
N GLN A 43 -37.89 -46.80 -48.07
CA GLN A 43 -38.49 -45.62 -48.75
C GLN A 43 -39.89 -45.20 -48.16
N LEU A 44 -40.55 -44.20 -48.79
CA LEU A 44 -41.97 -43.72 -48.68
C LEU A 44 -42.30 -42.81 -47.45
N LEU A 45 -42.87 -41.59 -47.56
CA LEU A 45 -44.09 -41.00 -48.23
C LEU A 45 -45.37 -41.12 -47.36
N SER A 46 -46.29 -40.13 -47.21
CA SER A 46 -46.53 -38.82 -47.89
C SER A 46 -47.55 -37.88 -47.17
N ARG A 47 -47.48 -36.52 -47.41
CA ARG A 47 -48.57 -35.48 -47.56
C ARG A 47 -49.66 -35.29 -46.43
N SER A 48 -50.36 -34.14 -46.22
CA SER A 48 -50.25 -32.70 -46.62
C SER A 48 -51.39 -31.79 -46.04
N ARG A 49 -51.16 -30.45 -45.85
CA ARG A 49 -52.15 -29.30 -45.74
C ARG A 49 -53.08 -29.27 -44.47
N SER A 50 -53.46 -28.19 -43.74
CA SER A 50 -53.67 -26.70 -43.83
C SER A 50 -55.17 -26.28 -43.93
N SER A 51 -55.73 -25.19 -43.36
CA SER A 51 -55.24 -23.92 -42.73
C SER A 51 -56.35 -23.22 -41.82
N ASP A 52 -56.17 -21.92 -41.46
CA ASP A 52 -57.22 -20.90 -41.03
C ASP A 52 -57.81 -20.95 -39.57
N ALA A 53 -58.47 -19.93 -38.96
CA ALA A 53 -58.34 -18.44 -38.97
C ALA A 53 -59.18 -17.70 -37.85
N ALA A 54 -58.65 -16.58 -37.29
CA ALA A 54 -59.30 -15.32 -36.80
C ALA A 54 -60.45 -15.19 -35.72
N PHE A 55 -60.65 -13.93 -35.25
CA PHE A 55 -61.82 -13.26 -34.58
C PHE A 55 -61.97 -13.04 -33.03
N LEU A 56 -61.65 -11.79 -32.60
CA LEU A 56 -62.35 -10.82 -31.70
C LEU A 56 -63.40 -11.21 -30.61
N SER A 57 -63.33 -10.57 -29.41
CA SER A 57 -64.21 -9.43 -29.00
C SER A 57 -64.04 -8.92 -27.52
N ARG A 58 -64.83 -7.90 -27.11
CA ARG A 58 -64.63 -6.85 -26.06
C ARG A 58 -65.15 -7.13 -24.63
N GLY A 59 -64.71 -6.33 -23.63
CA GLY A 59 -65.42 -6.02 -22.35
C GLY A 59 -64.50 -6.12 -21.10
N VAL A 60 -63.98 -5.07 -20.41
CA VAL A 60 -64.49 -3.81 -19.79
C VAL A 60 -64.91 -3.99 -18.31
N VAL A 61 -64.59 -2.98 -17.46
CA VAL A 61 -64.82 -2.81 -15.99
C VAL A 61 -63.72 -3.35 -15.03
N GLY A 62 -63.40 -2.52 -14.03
CA GLY A 62 -62.79 -2.81 -12.72
C GLY A 62 -63.36 -1.79 -11.69
N PRO A 63 -62.78 -1.54 -10.49
CA PRO A 63 -61.59 -2.12 -9.85
C PRO A 63 -61.88 -2.71 -8.43
N ALA A 64 -60.87 -3.27 -7.74
CA ALA A 64 -60.65 -3.20 -6.27
C ALA A 64 -59.51 -4.13 -5.78
N SER A 65 -58.93 -3.81 -4.63
CA SER A 65 -58.05 -4.64 -3.77
C SER A 65 -58.82 -4.99 -2.47
N PRO A 66 -58.29 -5.70 -1.42
CA PRO A 66 -56.90 -6.14 -1.17
C PRO A 66 -56.72 -7.53 -0.49
N SER A 67 -55.48 -7.81 -0.05
CA SER A 67 -55.09 -8.62 1.14
C SER A 67 -54.82 -10.14 1.02
N HIS A 68 -54.20 -10.65 2.10
CA HIS A 68 -53.31 -11.80 2.29
C HIS A 68 -53.82 -13.23 1.93
N GLY A 69 -52.88 -14.16 1.72
CA GLY A 69 -53.13 -15.62 1.72
C GLY A 69 -51.88 -16.49 1.48
N GLN A 70 -51.54 -17.39 2.41
CA GLN A 70 -50.30 -18.18 2.42
C GLN A 70 -50.32 -19.48 1.54
N TRP A 71 -49.16 -19.82 0.97
CA TRP A 71 -48.60 -21.18 0.78
C TRP A 71 -49.46 -22.35 0.22
N ARG A 72 -49.07 -22.93 -0.94
CA ARG A 72 -48.45 -24.30 -1.00
C ARG A 72 -48.03 -24.82 -2.40
N ARG A 73 -47.04 -25.73 -2.37
CA ARG A 73 -46.30 -26.45 -3.43
C ARG A 73 -47.08 -27.14 -4.57
N ARG A 74 -46.50 -27.14 -5.79
CA ARG A 74 -46.28 -28.28 -6.75
C ARG A 74 -45.38 -27.74 -7.90
N SER A 75 -44.16 -28.17 -8.22
CA SER A 75 -43.49 -29.49 -8.39
C SER A 75 -43.60 -30.09 -9.81
N ARG A 76 -42.42 -30.44 -10.39
CA ARG A 76 -42.15 -31.04 -11.73
C ARG A 76 -42.11 -30.01 -12.89
N ARG A 77 -41.31 -30.19 -13.97
CA ARG A 77 -40.54 -31.38 -14.46
C ARG A 77 -39.24 -30.98 -15.21
N VAL A 78 -38.41 -31.97 -15.59
CA VAL A 78 -37.05 -31.82 -16.18
C VAL A 78 -36.99 -32.27 -17.66
N GLN A 79 -36.23 -31.55 -18.50
CA GLN A 79 -35.54 -31.95 -19.76
C GLN A 79 -34.61 -30.79 -20.19
N ILE A 80 -33.32 -30.85 -20.57
CA ILE A 80 -32.32 -31.85 -21.05
C ILE A 80 -32.15 -31.96 -22.59
N ALA A 81 -31.09 -31.29 -23.09
CA ALA A 81 -30.37 -31.37 -24.39
C ALA A 81 -29.03 -30.57 -24.25
N ARG A 82 -27.84 -30.78 -24.85
CA ARG A 82 -27.20 -31.76 -25.79
C ARG A 82 -27.66 -31.70 -27.27
N PHE A 83 -26.84 -31.48 -28.31
CA PHE A 83 -25.39 -31.13 -28.53
C PHE A 83 -25.31 -30.24 -29.82
N PHE A 84 -24.22 -29.74 -30.45
CA PHE A 84 -22.73 -29.88 -30.47
C PHE A 84 -22.10 -28.46 -30.73
N PHE A 85 -20.81 -28.09 -30.59
CA PHE A 85 -19.48 -28.75 -30.48
C PHE A 85 -18.72 -29.01 -31.82
N PHE A 86 -18.02 -28.01 -32.40
CA PHE A 86 -16.79 -28.06 -33.26
C PHE A 86 -16.23 -26.60 -33.39
N ARG A 87 -14.99 -26.20 -33.05
CA ARG A 87 -13.60 -26.58 -33.44
C ARG A 87 -13.18 -26.06 -34.83
N LEU A 88 -12.36 -24.99 -34.87
CA LEU A 88 -11.66 -24.49 -36.08
C LEU A 88 -10.33 -25.23 -36.33
N PRO A 89 -9.86 -25.29 -37.59
CA PRO A 89 -8.45 -25.47 -37.98
C PRO A 89 -7.76 -24.15 -38.41
N ILE A 90 -6.43 -24.18 -38.57
CA ILE A 90 -5.56 -23.08 -39.02
C ILE A 90 -4.98 -23.41 -40.40
N LEU A 91 -4.82 -22.43 -41.31
CA LEU A 91 -3.82 -22.43 -42.40
C LEU A 91 -3.64 -21.04 -43.06
N LEU A 92 -2.66 -20.88 -43.97
CA LEU A 92 -2.11 -19.58 -44.38
C LEU A 92 -2.50 -19.07 -45.80
N VAL A 93 -2.53 -17.73 -45.88
CA VAL A 93 -2.31 -16.72 -46.96
C VAL A 93 -1.27 -17.12 -48.06
N PRO A 94 -1.19 -16.57 -49.32
CA PRO A 94 -1.89 -15.46 -50.06
C PRO A 94 -2.45 -15.90 -51.47
N PRO A 95 -2.53 -15.14 -52.60
CA PRO A 95 -2.58 -13.67 -52.91
C PRO A 95 -3.65 -13.14 -53.92
N TRP A 96 -3.93 -11.82 -53.83
CA TRP A 96 -4.14 -10.81 -54.94
C TRP A 96 -5.47 -10.61 -55.72
N LYS A 97 -5.69 -9.30 -56.02
CA LYS A 97 -6.61 -8.62 -56.99
C LYS A 97 -8.14 -8.68 -56.77
N LEU A 98 -8.96 -7.78 -57.34
CA LEU A 98 -8.98 -6.30 -57.50
C LEU A 98 -10.24 -5.91 -58.31
N GLU A 99 -10.85 -4.75 -58.01
CA GLU A 99 -11.93 -3.97 -58.70
C GLU A 99 -13.18 -3.82 -57.81
N ALA A 100 -14.01 -2.76 -57.84
CA ALA A 100 -14.02 -1.35 -58.30
C ALA A 100 -15.51 -0.91 -58.15
N GLY A 101 -15.94 0.34 -58.01
CA GLY A 101 -15.23 1.63 -57.89
C GLY A 101 -15.82 2.51 -56.76
N ALA A 102 -15.22 3.67 -56.45
CA ALA A 102 -15.46 5.00 -57.07
C ALA A 102 -16.80 5.63 -56.60
N HIS A 103 -16.89 6.75 -55.85
CA HIS A 103 -16.07 8.00 -55.77
C HIS A 103 -16.09 8.82 -57.08
N PRO A 104 -15.98 10.17 -57.08
CA PRO A 104 -14.93 11.02 -56.47
C PRO A 104 -15.54 12.00 -55.42
N PHE A 105 -15.18 13.28 -55.14
CA PHE A 105 -14.29 14.36 -55.65
C PHE A 105 -13.98 15.28 -54.42
N LEU A 106 -12.82 15.88 -54.10
CA LEU A 106 -11.68 16.56 -54.80
C LEU A 106 -11.93 18.06 -55.11
N GLU A 107 -10.91 18.94 -55.24
CA GLU A 107 -9.53 19.02 -54.68
C GLU A 107 -9.46 20.38 -53.91
N SER A 108 -8.43 20.90 -53.23
CA SER A 108 -6.95 20.79 -53.25
C SER A 108 -6.40 21.17 -51.84
N LEU A 109 -5.12 21.43 -51.52
CA LEU A 109 -3.84 21.63 -52.23
C LEU A 109 -2.73 21.08 -51.26
N ARG A 110 -1.60 20.44 -51.61
CA ARG A 110 -0.44 20.81 -52.47
C ARG A 110 0.32 22.04 -51.95
N LEU A 111 1.64 22.07 -51.75
CA LEU A 111 2.84 21.26 -52.15
C LEU A 111 3.87 21.28 -50.97
N ARG A 112 5.02 20.57 -50.89
CA ARG A 112 5.62 19.32 -51.44
C ARG A 112 7.10 19.26 -50.95
N LEU A 113 7.67 18.10 -50.53
CA LEU A 113 8.99 17.56 -50.98
C LEU A 113 9.49 16.30 -50.19
N HIS A 114 9.94 15.29 -50.97
CA HIS A 114 10.92 14.19 -50.79
C HIS A 114 11.41 13.72 -49.38
N SER A 115 11.40 12.43 -48.96
CA SER A 115 11.85 11.13 -49.54
C SER A 115 13.37 10.84 -49.39
N ALA A 116 13.89 9.64 -49.06
CA ALA A 116 13.29 8.30 -48.92
C ALA A 116 14.12 7.32 -48.01
N ALA A 117 13.60 6.08 -47.91
CA ALA A 117 14.21 4.76 -47.64
C ALA A 117 15.72 4.52 -48.01
N CYS A 118 16.44 3.45 -47.59
CA CYS A 118 16.33 2.40 -46.53
C CYS A 118 17.57 1.44 -46.63
N TYR A 119 17.64 0.38 -45.81
CA TYR A 119 18.44 -0.87 -45.93
C TYR A 119 19.92 -0.96 -45.45
N ASP A 120 20.37 -2.22 -45.35
CA ASP A 120 21.46 -2.77 -44.53
C ASP A 120 22.84 -2.93 -45.22
N SER A 121 23.79 -3.45 -44.43
CA SER A 121 25.22 -3.68 -44.69
C SER A 121 25.60 -4.77 -45.71
N VAL A 122 26.80 -4.66 -46.33
CA VAL A 122 27.83 -5.72 -46.51
C VAL A 122 29.18 -5.08 -46.95
N VAL A 123 30.28 -5.85 -47.08
CA VAL A 123 31.71 -5.45 -46.97
C VAL A 123 32.50 -5.56 -48.31
N VAL A 124 33.78 -5.09 -48.34
CA VAL A 124 34.92 -5.38 -49.29
C VAL A 124 35.19 -4.31 -50.39
N SER A 125 36.44 -3.89 -50.78
CA SER A 125 37.78 -3.75 -50.12
C SER A 125 38.85 -3.09 -51.06
N VAL A 126 39.91 -2.43 -50.49
CA VAL A 126 41.37 -2.48 -50.90
C VAL A 126 41.79 -2.01 -52.33
N PRO A 127 42.83 -1.13 -52.56
CA PRO A 127 44.26 -1.50 -52.39
C PRO A 127 45.39 -0.44 -52.14
N ARG A 128 46.45 -0.87 -51.41
CA ARG A 128 47.90 -0.43 -51.45
C ARG A 128 48.23 1.04 -51.06
N ARG A 129 49.43 1.43 -50.59
CA ARG A 129 50.82 0.88 -50.50
C ARG A 129 51.42 1.19 -49.09
N SER A 130 52.72 1.04 -48.80
CA SER A 130 53.47 -0.17 -48.39
C SER A 130 54.77 0.22 -47.65
N GLU A 131 55.49 -0.77 -47.08
CA GLU A 131 56.79 -0.66 -46.37
C GLU A 131 56.78 0.18 -45.05
N GLU A 132 57.62 -0.07 -44.02
CA GLU A 132 58.76 -1.00 -43.86
C GLU A 132 58.73 -1.71 -42.46
N THR A 133 59.80 -2.39 -42.00
CA THR A 133 59.76 -3.35 -40.86
C THR A 133 61.12 -3.43 -40.10
N ILE A 134 61.21 -4.24 -39.02
CA ILE A 134 62.39 -4.58 -38.15
C ILE A 134 62.54 -3.65 -36.90
N GLY A 135 62.86 -4.12 -35.68
CA GLY A 135 62.96 -5.49 -35.14
C GLY A 135 63.60 -5.64 -33.73
N THR A 136 63.44 -6.83 -33.13
CA THR A 136 64.27 -7.50 -32.08
C THR A 136 64.62 -6.86 -30.71
N THR A 137 63.94 -7.36 -29.66
CA THR A 137 64.41 -8.11 -28.46
C THR A 137 65.73 -7.80 -27.68
N PHE A 138 65.62 -7.95 -26.33
CA PHE A 138 66.61 -8.42 -25.30
C PHE A 138 67.54 -7.47 -24.48
N ALA A 139 67.38 -7.58 -23.15
CA ALA A 139 68.40 -7.81 -22.09
C ALA A 139 69.23 -6.69 -21.36
N ARG A 140 69.01 -6.63 -20.03
CA ARG A 140 69.98 -6.55 -18.90
C ARG A 140 70.67 -5.23 -18.45
N ILE A 141 70.98 -5.23 -17.15
CA ILE A 141 71.54 -4.24 -16.18
C ILE A 141 73.06 -4.53 -16.00
N PRO A 142 74.03 -3.57 -15.83
CA PRO A 142 74.39 -2.99 -14.50
C PRO A 142 75.19 -1.64 -14.39
N GLY A 143 75.30 -1.11 -13.15
CA GLY A 143 76.29 -0.12 -12.65
C GLY A 143 75.77 1.33 -12.46
N SER A 144 75.75 2.02 -11.30
CA SER A 144 76.72 2.32 -10.20
C SER A 144 77.59 3.58 -10.48
N ALA A 145 77.85 4.54 -9.56
CA ALA A 145 77.68 4.60 -8.09
C ALA A 145 77.69 6.03 -7.46
N ALA A 146 77.40 6.11 -6.14
CA ALA A 146 77.77 7.13 -5.12
C ALA A 146 77.20 8.58 -5.15
N GLY A 147 76.87 9.23 -4.01
CA GLY A 147 76.76 8.72 -2.62
C GLY A 147 76.57 9.79 -1.50
N LEU A 148 76.18 9.33 -0.29
CA LEU A 148 76.25 9.94 1.08
C LEU A 148 75.41 11.24 1.35
N ARG A 149 74.52 11.41 2.37
CA ARG A 149 74.40 11.09 3.85
C ARG A 149 74.86 12.25 4.79
N PRO A 150 74.36 12.38 6.06
CA PRO A 150 73.02 12.09 6.65
C PRO A 150 72.56 13.01 7.86
N LEU A 151 71.46 12.62 8.54
CA LEU A 151 71.09 12.81 9.98
C LEU A 151 70.54 14.15 10.55
N GLY A 152 69.61 14.02 11.52
CA GLY A 152 69.20 15.06 12.49
C GLY A 152 67.77 14.92 13.08
N GLU A 153 67.62 14.45 14.33
CA GLU A 153 66.37 14.49 15.13
C GLU A 153 66.53 15.46 16.33
N ALA A 154 65.45 16.10 16.79
CA ALA A 154 65.35 16.69 18.14
C ALA A 154 63.89 17.03 18.54
N VAL A 155 63.61 17.13 19.84
CA VAL A 155 62.30 17.44 20.46
C VAL A 155 62.40 18.68 21.36
N ALA A 156 61.35 19.52 21.40
CA ALA A 156 61.14 20.56 22.42
C ALA A 156 59.64 20.80 22.69
N ARG A 157 59.30 21.47 23.80
CA ARG A 157 57.94 21.58 24.36
C ARG A 157 57.84 22.80 25.31
N ILE A 158 56.60 23.18 25.69
CA ILE A 158 56.18 23.78 26.99
C ILE A 158 56.30 25.31 27.21
N HIS A 159 55.33 25.82 28.00
CA HIS A 159 55.10 27.15 28.61
C HIS A 159 54.84 28.35 27.66
N ASP A 160 53.74 29.12 27.77
CA ASP A 160 52.93 29.69 28.89
C ASP A 160 53.37 31.12 29.29
N HIS A 161 52.46 32.09 29.18
CA HIS A 161 51.97 32.90 30.31
C HIS A 161 50.93 33.96 29.88
N GLU A 162 49.81 34.01 30.59
CA GLU A 162 48.93 35.19 30.71
C GLU A 162 49.38 36.04 31.93
N PRO A 163 49.04 37.35 32.02
CA PRO A 163 47.91 37.70 32.90
C PRO A 163 47.11 39.01 32.62
N LEU A 164 45.79 38.91 32.83
CA LEU A 164 44.87 39.85 33.51
C LEU A 164 44.72 41.36 33.16
N VAL A 165 43.48 41.69 32.72
CA VAL A 165 42.51 42.65 33.33
C VAL A 165 42.84 44.16 33.45
N LEU A 166 42.05 45.01 32.76
CA LEU A 166 41.14 46.00 33.43
C LEU A 166 40.05 46.60 32.51
N ARG A 167 39.11 47.33 33.12
CA ARG A 167 37.82 47.80 32.56
C ARG A 167 37.90 49.12 31.76
N GLY A 168 36.97 49.31 30.81
CA GLY A 168 36.03 50.44 30.90
C GLY A 168 35.90 51.47 29.75
N GLY A 169 34.79 51.39 29.01
CA GLY A 169 33.99 52.55 28.55
C GLY A 169 34.46 53.42 27.36
N GLY A 170 33.49 54.12 26.73
CA GLY A 170 33.76 55.48 26.19
C GLY A 170 33.85 55.71 24.67
N VAL A 171 32.79 55.42 23.92
CA VAL A 171 32.14 56.33 22.92
C VAL A 171 33.00 57.19 21.94
N HIS A 172 32.64 57.06 20.64
CA HIS A 172 32.94 57.92 19.48
C HIS A 172 34.40 58.06 18.97
N ALA A 173 34.61 57.56 17.75
CA ALA A 173 35.79 57.81 16.93
C ALA A 173 35.57 58.93 15.90
N HIS A 174 36.64 59.65 15.57
CA HIS A 174 36.82 60.32 14.28
C HIS A 174 37.91 59.58 13.49
N LEU A 175 37.73 59.43 12.18
CA LEU A 175 38.71 58.76 11.30
C LEU A 175 39.98 59.62 11.12
N PRO A 176 41.10 58.96 10.79
CA PRO A 176 41.64 59.17 9.44
C PRO A 176 41.79 57.89 8.61
N ALA A 177 42.03 58.08 7.32
CA ALA A 177 41.97 57.10 6.22
C ALA A 177 42.75 55.79 6.44
N ALA A 178 42.18 54.68 5.96
CA ALA A 178 42.82 53.36 5.85
C ALA A 178 43.17 53.02 4.39
N CYS A 179 44.27 52.29 4.20
CA CYS A 179 44.91 51.99 2.92
C CYS A 179 44.06 51.12 1.95
N ASP A 180 44.18 51.38 0.65
CA ASP A 180 43.49 50.67 -0.46
C ASP A 180 43.63 49.14 -0.42
N THR A 181 44.72 48.60 0.13
CA THR A 181 44.95 47.15 0.19
C THR A 181 43.88 46.40 1.00
N CYS A 182 43.17 47.09 1.91
CA CYS A 182 42.07 46.49 2.68
C CYS A 182 40.70 46.46 1.95
N GLN A 183 40.53 47.17 0.83
CA GLN A 183 39.23 47.18 0.12
C GLN A 183 38.95 45.87 -0.63
N ARG A 184 39.99 45.14 -1.07
CA ARG A 184 39.83 43.88 -1.83
C ARG A 184 39.32 42.68 -1.02
N LEU A 185 39.08 42.84 0.28
CA LEU A 185 38.52 41.81 1.17
C LEU A 185 37.18 42.22 1.81
N ARG A 186 36.48 43.22 1.25
CA ARG A 186 35.12 43.60 1.70
C ARG A 186 34.01 43.45 0.64
N ASN A 187 34.36 43.19 -0.63
CA ASN A 187 33.41 42.96 -1.71
C ASN A 187 33.33 41.46 -2.08
N SER A 188 32.98 40.61 -1.11
CA SER A 188 32.44 39.29 -1.38
C SER A 188 30.91 39.35 -1.40
N ASP A 189 30.36 40.19 -2.30
CA ASP A 189 28.93 40.29 -2.54
C ASP A 189 28.37 38.90 -2.87
N THR A 190 27.23 38.54 -2.27
CA THR A 190 26.70 37.17 -2.31
C THR A 190 26.16 36.84 -3.69
N LEU A 191 27.04 36.31 -4.54
CA LEU A 191 26.75 35.86 -5.90
C LEU A 191 25.50 34.97 -5.92
N LEU A 192 24.49 35.39 -6.69
CA LEU A 192 23.23 34.67 -6.83
C LEU A 192 23.42 33.27 -7.45
N GLY A 193 24.39 33.14 -8.36
CA GLY A 193 24.82 31.90 -8.98
C GLY A 193 26.30 31.92 -9.36
N ASN A 194 26.91 30.75 -9.42
CA ASN A 194 28.33 30.54 -9.75
C ASN A 194 28.54 29.57 -10.94
N GLY A 195 27.46 29.23 -11.65
CA GLY A 195 27.43 28.22 -12.70
C GLY A 195 27.38 26.75 -12.23
N VAL A 196 27.37 26.48 -10.92
CA VAL A 196 27.21 25.13 -10.36
C VAL A 196 25.78 24.98 -9.82
N VAL A 197 25.06 23.96 -10.29
CA VAL A 197 23.66 23.71 -9.94
C VAL A 197 23.52 22.43 -9.11
N GLY A 198 22.94 22.54 -7.92
CA GLY A 198 22.61 21.42 -7.04
C GLY A 198 21.19 20.93 -7.24
N ILE A 199 20.97 19.62 -7.31
CA ILE A 199 19.64 18.98 -7.28
C ILE A 199 19.47 18.28 -5.93
N LEU A 200 18.43 18.67 -5.17
CA LEU A 200 18.11 18.13 -3.85
C LEU A 200 17.59 16.69 -3.90
N ALA A 201 17.80 15.94 -2.82
CA ALA A 201 17.10 14.67 -2.57
C ALA A 201 15.65 14.90 -2.11
N GLU A 202 14.74 13.99 -2.46
CA GLU A 202 13.31 14.13 -2.23
C GLU A 202 12.91 13.70 -0.79
N THR A 203 12.83 14.69 0.11
CA THR A 203 12.61 14.45 1.55
C THR A 203 11.16 14.58 2.04
N ALA A 204 10.25 15.17 1.26
CA ALA A 204 8.97 15.67 1.76
C ALA A 204 7.99 14.59 2.28
N ASN A 205 7.80 13.49 1.56
CA ASN A 205 7.02 12.32 2.00
C ASN A 205 7.51 11.05 1.26
N MET A 206 6.75 9.95 1.23
CA MET A 206 7.14 8.73 0.51
C MET A 206 6.80 8.74 -0.99
N TRP A 207 5.75 9.46 -1.39
CA TRP A 207 5.24 9.55 -2.75
C TRP A 207 5.96 10.60 -3.60
N GLU A 208 6.54 11.62 -2.98
CA GLU A 208 7.34 12.63 -3.65
C GLU A 208 8.63 12.01 -4.18
N ARG A 209 8.59 11.64 -5.46
CA ARG A 209 9.68 11.00 -6.21
C ARG A 209 10.08 11.84 -7.44
N ARG A 210 9.52 13.04 -7.58
CA ARG A 210 9.71 13.93 -8.73
C ARG A 210 11.01 14.73 -8.61
N ALA A 211 11.78 14.77 -9.69
CA ALA A 211 12.96 15.60 -9.80
C ALA A 211 12.63 16.94 -10.50
N PRO A 212 13.28 18.06 -10.12
CA PRO A 212 13.11 19.34 -10.82
C PRO A 212 13.67 19.31 -12.25
N LEU A 213 14.68 18.48 -12.49
CA LEU A 213 15.28 18.21 -13.80
C LEU A 213 15.47 16.70 -13.95
N THR A 214 14.96 16.11 -15.04
CA THR A 214 15.30 14.72 -15.44
C THR A 214 16.70 14.70 -16.06
N PRO A 215 17.39 13.53 -16.13
CA PRO A 215 18.72 13.43 -16.75
C PRO A 215 18.80 14.03 -18.16
N SER A 216 17.73 13.91 -18.96
CA SER A 216 17.67 14.51 -20.29
C SER A 216 17.81 16.04 -20.29
N HIS A 217 17.43 16.71 -19.20
CA HIS A 217 17.60 18.16 -19.04
C HIS A 217 19.03 18.50 -18.64
N CYS A 218 19.61 17.76 -17.71
CA CYS A 218 20.99 17.94 -17.28
C CYS A 218 21.95 17.77 -18.48
N ALA A 219 21.74 16.72 -19.29
CA ALA A 219 22.44 16.53 -20.56
C ALA A 219 22.37 17.77 -21.46
N ARG A 220 21.17 18.35 -21.66
CA ARG A 220 20.98 19.55 -22.50
C ARG A 220 21.62 20.81 -21.92
N LEU A 221 21.63 20.96 -20.60
CA LEU A 221 22.25 22.11 -19.92
C LEU A 221 23.79 22.06 -19.99
N LEU A 222 24.38 20.87 -19.84
CA LEU A 222 25.82 20.63 -19.90
C LEU A 222 26.35 20.67 -21.36
N LEU A 223 25.74 19.92 -22.28
CA LEU A 223 26.16 19.85 -23.69
C LEU A 223 25.99 21.19 -24.44
N GLY A 224 25.18 22.10 -23.93
CA GLY A 224 24.98 23.44 -24.49
C GLY A 224 26.19 24.38 -24.41
N GLY A 225 27.31 23.98 -23.77
CA GLY A 225 28.56 24.74 -23.76
C GLY A 225 29.16 25.02 -25.16
N GLY A 226 28.73 24.30 -26.20
CA GLY A 226 29.15 24.49 -27.57
C GLY A 226 28.73 25.82 -28.21
N LYS A 227 29.65 26.80 -28.23
CA LYS A 227 29.67 28.06 -29.02
C LYS A 227 28.85 29.27 -28.51
N ARG A 228 27.87 29.12 -27.61
CA ARG A 228 27.33 30.22 -26.77
C ARG A 228 26.91 29.64 -25.42
N GLY A 229 27.72 29.86 -24.39
CA GLY A 229 27.61 29.14 -23.11
C GLY A 229 26.24 29.24 -22.43
N THR A 230 25.76 28.11 -21.90
CA THR A 230 24.51 27.98 -21.15
C THR A 230 24.55 28.57 -19.75
N GLY A 231 25.73 28.95 -19.23
CA GLY A 231 25.88 29.47 -17.88
C GLY A 231 25.80 28.40 -16.77
N VAL A 232 25.70 27.12 -17.15
CA VAL A 232 25.83 25.96 -16.25
C VAL A 232 27.12 25.23 -16.61
N ASN A 233 28.02 25.12 -15.65
CA ASN A 233 29.35 24.52 -15.79
C ASN A 233 29.38 23.08 -15.23
N ARG A 234 28.70 22.85 -14.10
CA ARG A 234 28.60 21.58 -13.38
C ARG A 234 27.19 21.41 -12.82
N ILE A 235 26.72 20.16 -12.73
CA ILE A 235 25.48 19.79 -12.05
C ILE A 235 25.82 18.74 -11.01
N ILE A 236 25.53 19.01 -9.75
CA ILE A 236 25.74 18.11 -8.62
C ILE A 236 24.37 17.62 -8.15
N VAL A 237 24.20 16.32 -7.95
CA VAL A 237 22.92 15.70 -7.57
C VAL A 237 23.08 15.00 -6.23
N GLN A 238 22.22 15.33 -5.27
CA GLN A 238 22.15 14.58 -4.02
C GLN A 238 21.60 13.18 -4.28
N PRO A 239 22.28 12.11 -3.81
CA PRO A 239 21.84 10.74 -4.03
C PRO A 239 20.47 10.49 -3.38
N SER A 240 19.59 9.79 -4.09
CA SER A 240 18.20 9.57 -3.66
C SER A 240 17.69 8.19 -4.09
N THR A 241 17.40 7.36 -3.10
CA THR A 241 16.80 6.03 -3.30
C THR A 241 15.32 6.07 -3.69
N LYS A 242 14.66 7.23 -3.59
CA LYS A 242 13.23 7.41 -3.92
C LYS A 242 13.00 7.89 -5.35
N ARG A 243 13.91 8.71 -5.86
CA ARG A 243 13.78 9.48 -7.12
C ARG A 243 13.36 8.60 -8.29
N ILE A 244 12.46 9.11 -9.14
CA ILE A 244 11.96 8.40 -10.32
C ILE A 244 13.01 8.22 -11.44
N HIS A 245 14.17 8.87 -11.28
CA HIS A 245 15.37 8.72 -12.09
C HIS A 245 16.52 8.33 -11.15
N HIS A 246 17.20 7.23 -11.44
CA HIS A 246 18.30 6.75 -10.59
C HIS A 246 19.54 7.64 -10.75
N ASP A 247 20.35 7.74 -9.68
CA ASP A 247 21.53 8.59 -9.65
C ASP A 247 22.52 8.27 -10.79
N ALA A 248 22.72 6.98 -11.10
CA ALA A 248 23.52 6.54 -12.25
C ALA A 248 23.07 7.13 -13.60
N GLN A 249 21.77 7.41 -13.79
CA GLN A 249 21.27 8.05 -15.01
C GLN A 249 21.70 9.52 -15.12
N TYR A 250 22.01 10.17 -14.00
CA TYR A 250 22.60 11.51 -13.96
C TYR A 250 24.12 11.45 -14.20
N GLU A 251 24.80 10.42 -13.69
CA GLU A 251 26.23 10.14 -13.99
C GLU A 251 26.45 9.87 -15.49
N ASP A 252 25.60 9.04 -16.11
CA ASP A 252 25.59 8.74 -17.56
C ASP A 252 25.56 9.99 -18.46
N VAL A 253 25.04 11.12 -17.95
CA VAL A 253 24.94 12.40 -18.67
C VAL A 253 25.91 13.47 -18.18
N GLY A 254 26.88 13.11 -17.34
CA GLY A 254 27.94 14.00 -16.86
C GLY A 254 27.58 14.87 -15.65
N CYS A 255 26.61 14.46 -14.83
CA CYS A 255 26.42 15.05 -13.50
C CYS A 255 27.32 14.36 -12.47
N GLU A 256 27.60 15.06 -11.38
CA GLU A 256 28.34 14.53 -10.23
C GLU A 256 27.36 14.13 -9.12
N ILE A 257 27.57 12.99 -8.45
CA ILE A 257 26.75 12.58 -7.30
C ILE A 257 27.47 12.93 -6.00
N SER A 258 26.86 13.77 -5.17
CA SER A 258 27.43 14.17 -3.87
C SER A 258 26.33 14.47 -2.87
N LYS A 259 26.54 14.04 -1.61
CA LYS A 259 25.67 14.48 -0.49
C LYS A 259 25.85 15.97 -0.18
N ASP A 260 27.06 16.49 -0.37
CA ASP A 260 27.36 17.90 -0.17
C ASP A 260 27.06 18.72 -1.44
N LEU A 261 26.35 19.83 -1.25
CA LEU A 261 26.03 20.83 -2.27
C LEU A 261 26.69 22.19 -1.97
N SER A 262 27.67 22.25 -1.06
CA SER A 262 28.38 23.48 -0.69
C SER A 262 28.95 24.26 -1.87
N GLU A 263 29.44 23.57 -2.91
CA GLU A 263 29.96 24.18 -4.14
C GLU A 263 28.88 24.73 -5.07
N CYS A 264 27.62 24.34 -4.91
CA CYS A 264 26.50 24.80 -5.76
C CYS A 264 26.11 26.22 -5.38
N GLY A 265 26.03 27.14 -6.35
CA GLY A 265 25.49 28.49 -6.13
C GLY A 265 23.96 28.51 -6.15
N LEU A 266 23.37 27.76 -7.09
CA LEU A 266 21.93 27.53 -7.22
C LEU A 266 21.60 26.09 -6.80
N ILE A 267 20.60 25.90 -5.94
CA ILE A 267 20.11 24.60 -5.49
C ILE A 267 18.61 24.49 -5.80
N ILE A 268 18.16 23.36 -6.36
CA ILE A 268 16.77 23.18 -6.82
C ILE A 268 16.14 21.87 -6.35
N GLY A 269 14.83 21.91 -6.09
CA GLY A 269 14.00 20.76 -5.70
C GLY A 269 12.53 20.99 -6.05
N ILE A 270 11.68 19.95 -6.01
CA ILE A 270 10.23 20.14 -6.23
C ILE A 270 9.55 20.73 -4.98
N LYS A 271 9.89 20.20 -3.81
CA LYS A 271 9.44 20.65 -2.49
C LYS A 271 10.61 21.25 -1.71
N GLN A 272 10.29 21.98 -0.63
CA GLN A 272 11.30 22.50 0.29
C GLN A 272 12.17 21.38 0.90
N PRO A 273 13.47 21.61 1.10
CA PRO A 273 14.31 20.73 1.91
C PRO A 273 13.93 20.87 3.38
N LYS A 274 14.52 20.03 4.24
CA LYS A 274 14.47 20.28 5.68
C LYS A 274 15.36 21.48 6.07
N LEU A 275 15.09 22.11 7.22
CA LEU A 275 15.79 23.34 7.66
C LEU A 275 17.30 23.11 7.84
N GLU A 276 17.70 21.97 8.40
CA GLU A 276 19.11 21.60 8.59
C GLU A 276 19.89 21.42 7.28
N MET A 277 19.19 21.22 6.15
CA MET A 277 19.78 21.06 4.81
C MET A 277 19.93 22.40 4.06
N ILE A 278 19.48 23.52 4.63
CA ILE A 278 19.59 24.85 4.00
C ILE A 278 21.01 25.37 4.20
N LEU A 279 21.70 25.68 3.10
CA LEU A 279 23.07 26.15 3.07
C LEU A 279 23.14 27.69 2.97
N PRO A 280 24.01 28.36 3.74
CA PRO A 280 24.07 29.82 3.78
C PRO A 280 24.64 30.44 2.51
N HIS A 281 24.14 31.64 2.18
CA HIS A 281 24.57 32.45 1.04
C HIS A 281 24.45 31.71 -0.30
N ARG A 282 23.31 31.04 -0.55
CA ARG A 282 22.97 30.33 -1.80
C ARG A 282 21.65 30.81 -2.39
N ALA A 283 21.40 30.50 -3.65
CA ALA A 283 20.06 30.59 -4.24
C ALA A 283 19.35 29.23 -4.16
N TYR A 284 18.07 29.23 -3.79
CA TYR A 284 17.22 28.04 -3.76
C TYR A 284 15.98 28.23 -4.62
N GLY A 285 15.58 27.20 -5.37
CA GLY A 285 14.34 27.17 -6.15
C GLY A 285 13.50 25.92 -5.86
N PHE A 286 12.28 26.12 -5.36
CA PHE A 286 11.28 25.07 -5.10
C PHE A 286 9.89 25.68 -4.89
N PHE A 287 8.83 24.87 -4.74
CA PHE A 287 7.53 25.38 -4.27
C PHE A 287 7.58 25.63 -2.76
N SER A 288 7.71 26.90 -2.36
CA SER A 288 7.93 27.29 -0.96
C SER A 288 6.65 27.63 -0.22
N HIS A 289 5.65 28.17 -0.95
CA HIS A 289 4.42 28.74 -0.41
C HIS A 289 4.61 29.85 0.65
N THR A 290 5.85 30.28 0.96
CA THR A 290 6.16 31.26 2.00
C THR A 290 5.50 32.62 1.77
N HIS A 291 5.25 32.97 0.49
CA HIS A 291 4.49 34.16 0.10
C HIS A 291 3.04 34.17 0.65
N LYS A 292 2.46 33.02 0.99
CA LYS A 292 1.10 32.92 1.55
C LYS A 292 1.03 33.28 3.05
N ALA A 293 2.17 33.56 3.69
CA ALA A 293 2.30 33.93 5.10
C ALA A 293 1.70 32.93 6.12
N GLN A 294 1.40 31.69 5.69
CA GLN A 294 0.83 30.64 6.53
C GLN A 294 1.83 30.17 7.60
N LYS A 295 1.36 29.98 8.84
CA LYS A 295 2.17 29.64 10.03
C LYS A 295 3.14 28.49 9.79
N GLU A 296 2.70 27.42 9.13
CA GLU A 296 3.49 26.23 8.80
C GLU A 296 4.76 26.52 7.96
N ASN A 297 4.71 27.54 7.09
CA ASN A 297 5.79 27.88 6.16
C ASN A 297 6.71 28.98 6.71
N MET A 298 6.41 29.52 7.90
CA MET A 298 7.20 30.63 8.47
C MET A 298 8.59 30.21 8.98
N PRO A 299 8.79 29.08 9.69
CA PRO A 299 10.12 28.65 10.10
C PRO A 299 11.10 28.47 8.94
N LEU A 300 10.60 28.00 7.78
CA LEU A 300 11.38 27.96 6.54
C LEU A 300 11.83 29.36 6.10
N LEU A 301 10.93 30.34 6.10
CA LEU A 301 11.26 31.70 5.71
C LEU A 301 12.25 32.36 6.68
N ASP A 302 12.18 32.02 7.98
CA ASP A 302 13.11 32.51 8.99
C ASP A 302 14.53 31.95 8.78
N GLU A 303 14.64 30.63 8.60
CA GLU A 303 15.89 29.93 8.25
C GLU A 303 16.53 30.51 6.96
N ILE A 304 15.71 30.78 5.94
CA ILE A 304 16.11 31.40 4.67
C ILE A 304 16.65 32.82 4.87
N LEU A 305 16.03 33.62 5.75
CA LEU A 305 16.47 34.99 6.05
C LEU A 305 17.76 35.00 6.89
N GLU A 306 17.85 34.16 7.93
CA GLU A 306 19.04 34.05 8.78
C GLU A 306 20.27 33.62 7.98
N LYS A 307 20.15 32.53 7.21
CA LYS A 307 21.21 32.02 6.32
C LYS A 307 21.43 32.87 5.07
N ARG A 308 20.72 34.01 4.94
CA ARG A 308 20.80 34.98 3.84
C ARG A 308 20.65 34.35 2.45
N VAL A 309 19.77 33.36 2.34
CA VAL A 309 19.46 32.65 1.10
C VAL A 309 18.65 33.53 0.15
N SER A 310 18.77 33.27 -1.15
CA SER A 310 17.93 33.85 -2.19
C SER A 310 16.85 32.84 -2.60
N LEU A 311 15.60 33.06 -2.22
CA LEU A 311 14.51 32.09 -2.39
C LEU A 311 13.62 32.43 -3.59
N PHE A 312 13.61 31.55 -4.60
CA PHE A 312 12.75 31.63 -5.78
C PHE A 312 11.59 30.64 -5.67
N ASP A 313 10.36 31.15 -5.56
CA ASP A 313 9.18 30.30 -5.53
C ASP A 313 8.65 30.03 -6.94
N TYR A 314 8.64 28.75 -7.32
CA TYR A 314 8.14 28.31 -8.62
C TYR A 314 6.66 28.64 -8.87
N GLU A 315 5.86 28.87 -7.82
CA GLU A 315 4.46 29.31 -7.97
C GLU A 315 4.34 30.72 -8.58
N LEU A 316 5.38 31.54 -8.42
CA LEU A 316 5.41 32.96 -8.76
C LEU A 316 6.09 33.23 -10.11
N ILE A 317 6.61 32.18 -10.77
CA ILE A 317 7.16 32.26 -12.14
C ILE A 317 6.00 32.25 -13.15
N ALA A 318 5.53 33.45 -13.51
CA ALA A 318 4.49 33.70 -14.49
C ALA A 318 5.04 34.28 -15.81
N GLY A 319 4.33 34.02 -16.92
CA GLY A 319 4.59 34.64 -18.22
C GLY A 319 4.07 36.08 -18.30
N ASP A 320 4.33 36.73 -19.44
CA ASP A 320 3.92 38.13 -19.68
C ASP A 320 2.39 38.31 -19.76
N ASP A 321 1.64 37.20 -19.95
CA ASP A 321 0.18 37.13 -19.88
C ASP A 321 -0.38 36.88 -18.47
N GLY A 322 0.49 36.93 -17.45
CA GLY A 322 0.17 36.71 -16.04
C GLY A 322 -0.03 35.24 -15.65
N LYS A 323 0.07 34.26 -16.56
CA LYS A 323 -0.16 32.85 -16.21
C LYS A 323 1.11 32.20 -15.64
N ARG A 324 0.97 31.56 -14.48
CA ARG A 324 1.99 30.67 -13.88
C ARG A 324 2.43 29.60 -14.88
N LEU A 325 3.74 29.51 -15.11
CA LEU A 325 4.34 28.60 -16.08
C LEU A 325 4.64 27.21 -15.47
N LEU A 326 5.09 27.18 -14.22
CA LEU A 326 5.48 25.96 -13.51
C LEU A 326 4.31 25.43 -12.67
N ALA A 327 3.52 24.52 -13.24
CA ALA A 327 2.37 23.90 -12.58
C ALA A 327 2.16 22.45 -13.01
N PHE A 328 1.64 21.62 -12.09
CA PHE A 328 1.40 20.19 -12.29
C PHE A 328 -0.03 19.82 -12.69
N GLY A 329 -0.94 20.79 -12.85
CA GLY A 329 -2.39 20.55 -12.88
C GLY A 329 -2.88 19.46 -13.84
N LYS A 330 -2.27 19.31 -15.04
CA LYS A 330 -2.64 18.23 -15.98
C LYS A 330 -2.40 16.83 -15.41
N PHE A 331 -1.39 16.64 -14.55
CA PHE A 331 -1.13 15.36 -13.90
C PHE A 331 -2.06 15.09 -12.71
N ALA A 332 -2.43 16.12 -11.94
CA ALA A 332 -3.47 16.00 -10.91
C ALA A 332 -4.79 15.54 -11.53
N GLY A 333 -5.22 16.17 -12.63
CA GLY A 333 -6.44 15.80 -13.33
C GLY A 333 -6.40 14.39 -13.95
N ARG A 334 -5.25 13.98 -14.49
CA ARG A 334 -5.07 12.62 -15.04
C ARG A 334 -5.16 11.55 -13.95
N ALA A 335 -4.42 11.72 -12.86
CA ALA A 335 -4.43 10.78 -11.75
C ALA A 335 -5.82 10.73 -11.10
N GLY A 336 -6.31 11.86 -10.59
CA GLY A 336 -7.58 11.95 -9.87
C GLY A 336 -8.83 11.52 -10.66
N LEU A 337 -8.77 11.38 -11.99
CA LEU A 337 -9.81 10.65 -12.73
C LEU A 337 -9.55 9.15 -12.85
N ILE A 338 -8.32 8.69 -13.09
CA ILE A 338 -7.99 7.25 -13.10
C ILE A 338 -8.33 6.62 -11.75
N ASP A 339 -7.92 7.27 -10.66
CA ASP A 339 -8.15 6.81 -9.30
C ASP A 339 -9.64 6.81 -8.99
N PHE A 340 -10.35 7.89 -9.32
CA PHE A 340 -11.80 7.99 -9.13
C PHE A 340 -12.59 7.00 -10.01
N LEU A 341 -12.12 6.64 -11.20
CA LEU A 341 -12.71 5.55 -11.99
C LEU A 341 -12.55 4.20 -11.27
N HIS A 342 -11.37 3.90 -10.72
CA HIS A 342 -11.16 2.72 -9.86
C HIS A 342 -12.09 2.73 -8.63
N GLY A 343 -12.21 3.86 -7.93
CA GLY A 343 -13.11 4.04 -6.79
C GLY A 343 -14.59 3.90 -7.17
N LEU A 344 -15.01 4.39 -8.33
CA LEU A 344 -16.35 4.13 -8.87
C LEU A 344 -16.57 2.64 -9.17
N GLY A 345 -15.54 1.90 -9.60
CA GLY A 345 -15.60 0.44 -9.74
C GLY A 345 -15.93 -0.25 -8.41
N GLN A 346 -15.24 0.13 -7.33
CA GLN A 346 -15.49 -0.37 -5.98
C GLN A 346 -16.87 0.06 -5.44
N ARG A 347 -17.24 1.34 -5.62
CA ARG A 347 -18.53 1.88 -5.16
C ARG A 347 -19.71 1.28 -5.91
N TYR A 348 -19.64 1.11 -7.23
CA TYR A 348 -20.69 0.41 -7.97
C TYR A 348 -20.82 -1.05 -7.54
N LEU A 349 -19.71 -1.74 -7.22
CA LEU A 349 -19.76 -3.10 -6.67
C LEU A 349 -20.51 -3.15 -5.33
N SER A 350 -20.24 -2.22 -4.40
CA SER A 350 -20.98 -2.10 -3.12
C SER A 350 -22.48 -1.80 -3.29
N LEU A 351 -22.86 -1.19 -4.42
CA LEU A 351 -24.25 -0.91 -4.81
C LEU A 351 -24.88 -2.07 -5.62
N GLY A 352 -24.21 -3.23 -5.71
CA GLY A 352 -24.69 -4.42 -6.42
C GLY A 352 -24.41 -4.46 -7.93
N TYR A 353 -23.62 -3.53 -8.47
CA TYR A 353 -23.34 -3.37 -9.90
C TYR A 353 -21.88 -3.70 -10.24
N SER A 354 -21.66 -4.88 -10.85
CA SER A 354 -20.39 -5.17 -11.52
C SER A 354 -20.23 -4.28 -12.77
N THR A 355 -19.13 -3.51 -12.83
CA THR A 355 -18.80 -2.61 -13.94
C THR A 355 -17.34 -2.79 -14.37
N PRO A 356 -16.98 -2.50 -15.64
CA PRO A 356 -15.60 -2.62 -16.13
C PRO A 356 -14.58 -1.76 -15.37
N PHE A 357 -15.04 -0.70 -14.70
CA PHE A 357 -14.22 0.16 -13.84
C PHE A 357 -13.52 -0.61 -12.71
N LEU A 358 -14.09 -1.74 -12.25
CA LEU A 358 -13.49 -2.62 -11.23
C LEU A 358 -12.17 -3.26 -11.68
N SER A 359 -11.93 -3.37 -13.00
CA SER A 359 -10.69 -3.90 -13.59
C SER A 359 -9.54 -2.88 -13.63
N LEU A 360 -9.78 -1.62 -13.23
CA LEU A 360 -8.79 -0.55 -13.23
C LEU A 360 -8.07 -0.48 -11.88
N GLY A 361 -6.73 -0.44 -11.90
CA GLY A 361 -5.92 -0.08 -10.73
C GLY A 361 -5.73 1.44 -10.58
N GLN A 362 -5.20 1.86 -9.43
CA GLN A 362 -4.88 3.27 -9.12
C GLN A 362 -3.63 3.75 -9.88
N SER A 363 -3.44 5.06 -10.00
CA SER A 363 -2.48 5.70 -10.90
C SER A 363 -1.03 5.29 -10.63
N HIS A 364 -0.61 5.26 -9.36
CA HIS A 364 0.73 4.84 -8.96
C HIS A 364 1.03 3.36 -9.22
N MET A 365 0.01 2.52 -9.45
CA MET A 365 0.19 1.09 -9.75
C MET A 365 0.71 0.87 -11.19
N TYR A 366 0.63 1.88 -12.06
CA TYR A 366 1.11 1.79 -13.44
C TYR A 366 2.55 2.33 -13.57
N PRO A 367 3.45 1.65 -14.30
CA PRO A 367 4.84 2.10 -14.48
C PRO A 367 5.02 3.33 -15.40
N SER A 368 3.92 3.86 -15.96
CA SER A 368 3.87 5.07 -16.78
C SER A 368 2.43 5.53 -17.00
N LEU A 369 2.25 6.80 -17.36
CA LEU A 369 0.98 7.33 -17.85
C LEU A 369 0.50 6.59 -19.11
N ALA A 370 1.42 6.11 -19.95
CA ALA A 370 1.07 5.32 -21.14
C ALA A 370 0.42 3.97 -20.77
N ALA A 371 0.95 3.27 -19.77
CA ALA A 371 0.37 2.03 -19.26
C ALA A 371 -1.00 2.26 -18.59
N ALA A 372 -1.13 3.33 -17.78
CA ALA A 372 -2.40 3.70 -17.16
C ALA A 372 -3.49 3.99 -18.22
N LYS A 373 -3.14 4.77 -19.26
CA LYS A 373 -4.04 5.02 -20.39
C LYS A 373 -4.43 3.75 -21.14
N ALA A 374 -3.51 2.79 -21.32
CA ALA A 374 -3.84 1.51 -21.96
C ALA A 374 -4.87 0.70 -21.16
N ALA A 375 -4.81 0.74 -19.82
CA ALA A 375 -5.82 0.12 -18.97
C ALA A 375 -7.19 0.82 -19.09
N VAL A 376 -7.22 2.16 -19.14
CA VAL A 376 -8.46 2.94 -19.37
C VAL A 376 -9.05 2.65 -20.76
N ILE A 377 -8.22 2.47 -21.80
CA ILE A 377 -8.66 2.06 -23.13
C ILE A 377 -9.27 0.65 -23.09
N ALA A 378 -8.64 -0.32 -22.41
CA ALA A 378 -9.15 -1.69 -22.34
C ALA A 378 -10.53 -1.78 -21.67
N ILE A 379 -10.76 -1.07 -20.56
CA ILE A 379 -12.11 -0.99 -19.95
C ILE A 379 -13.08 -0.19 -20.83
N GLY A 380 -12.57 0.76 -21.63
CA GLY A 380 -13.35 1.47 -22.64
C GLY A 380 -13.85 0.54 -23.75
N GLU A 381 -12.99 -0.34 -24.26
CA GLU A 381 -13.35 -1.37 -25.24
C GLU A 381 -14.36 -2.37 -24.65
N GLU A 382 -14.25 -2.72 -23.35
CA GLU A 382 -15.25 -3.54 -22.66
C GLU A 382 -16.61 -2.82 -22.57
N ILE A 383 -16.63 -1.53 -22.18
CA ILE A 383 -17.85 -0.70 -22.13
C ILE A 383 -18.48 -0.55 -23.52
N ALA A 384 -17.68 -0.39 -24.58
CA ALA A 384 -18.17 -0.29 -25.95
C ALA A 384 -18.76 -1.62 -26.47
N THR A 385 -18.17 -2.75 -26.09
CA THR A 385 -18.55 -4.09 -26.56
C THR A 385 -19.75 -4.66 -25.80
N PHE A 386 -19.76 -4.51 -24.47
CA PHE A 386 -20.73 -5.17 -23.59
C PHE A 386 -21.69 -4.21 -22.88
N GLY A 387 -21.43 -2.90 -22.89
CA GLY A 387 -22.23 -1.90 -22.20
C GLY A 387 -22.09 -1.92 -20.67
N LEU A 388 -22.80 -0.99 -20.03
CA LEU A 388 -22.92 -0.83 -18.58
C LEU A 388 -24.29 -1.34 -18.10
N PRO A 389 -24.44 -1.71 -16.81
CA PRO A 389 -25.73 -2.11 -16.24
C PRO A 389 -26.80 -1.01 -16.38
N SER A 390 -27.99 -1.38 -16.86
CA SER A 390 -29.09 -0.46 -17.14
C SER A 390 -29.53 0.39 -15.94
N GLY A 391 -29.49 -0.18 -14.72
CA GLY A 391 -29.86 0.54 -13.48
C GLY A 391 -28.98 1.75 -13.13
N ILE A 392 -27.72 1.78 -13.58
CA ILE A 392 -26.81 2.92 -13.34
C ILE A 392 -26.73 3.89 -14.54
N CYS A 393 -27.37 3.57 -15.66
CA CYS A 393 -27.38 4.44 -16.84
C CYS A 393 -28.51 5.49 -16.80
N PRO A 394 -28.35 6.62 -17.53
CA PRO A 394 -27.09 7.12 -18.09
C PRO A 394 -26.10 7.55 -16.99
N ILE A 395 -24.81 7.27 -17.16
CA ILE A 395 -23.78 7.80 -16.26
C ILE A 395 -23.29 9.15 -16.80
N VAL A 396 -23.33 10.20 -15.98
CA VAL A 396 -22.93 11.57 -16.34
C VAL A 396 -21.77 12.04 -15.47
N PHE A 397 -20.63 12.33 -16.09
CA PHE A 397 -19.46 12.97 -15.48
C PHE A 397 -19.47 14.48 -15.72
N VAL A 398 -19.41 15.27 -14.65
CA VAL A 398 -19.38 16.74 -14.70
C VAL A 398 -17.99 17.25 -14.31
N PHE A 399 -17.28 17.86 -15.26
CA PHE A 399 -15.94 18.42 -15.07
C PHE A 399 -16.02 19.93 -14.81
N THR A 400 -15.51 20.40 -13.67
CA THR A 400 -15.64 21.81 -13.28
C THR A 400 -14.47 22.68 -13.78
N GLY A 401 -14.78 23.80 -14.41
CA GLY A 401 -13.80 24.69 -15.02
C GLY A 401 -13.14 24.13 -16.28
N THR A 402 -12.27 24.94 -16.89
CA THR A 402 -11.59 24.64 -18.17
C THR A 402 -10.06 24.68 -18.08
N GLY A 403 -9.53 24.77 -16.85
CA GLY A 403 -8.10 24.85 -16.56
C GLY A 403 -7.33 23.53 -16.80
N ASN A 404 -6.04 23.55 -16.49
CA ASN A 404 -5.13 22.42 -16.70
C ASN A 404 -5.60 21.12 -16.02
N VAL A 405 -6.23 21.21 -14.83
CA VAL A 405 -6.75 20.03 -14.11
C VAL A 405 -7.91 19.39 -14.88
N SER A 406 -8.94 20.18 -15.20
CA SER A 406 -10.10 19.72 -16.01
C SER A 406 -9.67 19.16 -17.37
N GLN A 407 -8.68 19.77 -18.04
CA GLN A 407 -8.11 19.22 -19.28
C GLN A 407 -7.44 17.86 -19.07
N GLY A 408 -6.71 17.66 -17.97
CA GLY A 408 -6.06 16.39 -17.63
C GLY A 408 -7.06 15.27 -17.34
N ALA A 409 -8.13 15.59 -16.60
CA ALA A 409 -9.22 14.65 -16.36
C ALA A 409 -9.95 14.29 -17.66
N GLN A 410 -10.34 15.30 -18.46
CA GLN A 410 -10.96 15.07 -19.76
C GLN A 410 -10.08 14.25 -20.73
N GLU A 411 -8.75 14.36 -20.66
CA GLU A 411 -7.81 13.58 -21.48
C GLU A 411 -7.89 12.08 -21.18
N ILE A 412 -8.17 11.70 -19.92
CA ILE A 412 -8.43 10.31 -19.52
C ILE A 412 -9.86 9.91 -19.87
N PHE A 413 -10.86 10.76 -19.58
CA PHE A 413 -12.26 10.48 -19.90
C PHE A 413 -12.47 10.19 -21.40
N LYS A 414 -11.73 10.88 -22.27
CA LYS A 414 -11.81 10.71 -23.73
C LYS A 414 -11.30 9.36 -24.25
N LEU A 415 -10.70 8.52 -23.39
CA LEU A 415 -10.31 7.14 -23.71
C LEU A 415 -11.45 6.13 -23.48
N LEU A 416 -12.47 6.52 -22.69
CA LEU A 416 -13.71 5.76 -22.58
C LEU A 416 -14.61 6.08 -23.79
N PRO A 417 -15.45 5.15 -24.25
CA PRO A 417 -16.51 5.47 -25.20
C PRO A 417 -17.52 6.39 -24.51
N HIS A 418 -17.74 7.60 -25.03
CA HIS A 418 -18.54 8.62 -24.36
C HIS A 418 -19.22 9.57 -25.37
N SER A 419 -20.15 10.38 -24.90
CA SER A 419 -20.67 11.55 -25.62
C SER A 419 -20.54 12.80 -24.76
N PHE A 420 -19.96 13.89 -25.30
CA PHE A 420 -19.98 15.19 -24.61
C PHE A 420 -21.31 15.92 -24.85
N VAL A 421 -21.85 16.53 -23.80
CA VAL A 421 -23.11 17.29 -23.81
C VAL A 421 -22.95 18.67 -23.19
N ASP A 422 -23.69 19.64 -23.74
CA ASP A 422 -23.80 20.99 -23.18
C ASP A 422 -24.59 20.97 -21.86
N ALA A 423 -24.21 21.83 -20.91
CA ALA A 423 -24.86 21.96 -19.60
C ALA A 423 -26.39 22.14 -19.70
N GLY A 424 -26.87 22.90 -20.69
CA GLY A 424 -28.31 23.13 -20.92
C GLY A 424 -29.10 21.91 -21.40
N LYS A 425 -28.44 20.84 -21.86
CA LYS A 425 -29.06 19.60 -22.36
C LYS A 425 -29.11 18.48 -21.32
N LEU A 426 -28.51 18.67 -20.14
CA LEU A 426 -28.56 17.69 -19.05
C LEU A 426 -29.99 17.25 -18.67
N PRO A 427 -31.03 18.12 -18.66
CA PRO A 427 -32.41 17.69 -18.41
C PRO A 427 -32.93 16.66 -19.44
N GLU A 428 -32.51 16.75 -20.70
CA GLU A 428 -32.96 15.85 -21.78
C GLU A 428 -32.55 14.39 -21.50
N LEU A 429 -31.39 14.18 -20.88
CA LEU A 429 -30.90 12.86 -20.49
C LEU A 429 -31.74 12.20 -19.39
N SER A 430 -32.38 13.00 -18.52
CA SER A 430 -33.23 12.47 -17.45
C SER A 430 -34.54 11.87 -17.96
N ALA A 431 -35.11 12.44 -19.03
CA ALA A 431 -36.34 11.94 -19.64
C ALA A 431 -36.17 10.53 -20.24
N ALA A 432 -34.99 10.23 -20.81
CA ALA A 432 -34.67 8.89 -21.29
C ALA A 432 -34.58 7.83 -20.17
N ARG A 433 -34.23 8.26 -18.94
CA ARG A 433 -34.14 7.39 -17.76
C ARG A 433 -35.52 6.97 -17.24
N SER A 434 -36.51 7.85 -17.31
CA SER A 434 -37.91 7.54 -16.95
C SER A 434 -38.54 6.49 -17.88
N LEU A 435 -38.18 6.50 -19.17
CA LEU A 435 -38.66 5.53 -20.16
C LEU A 435 -38.03 4.13 -20.04
N SER A 436 -36.99 3.98 -19.21
CA SER A 436 -36.23 2.73 -19.05
C SER A 436 -36.45 2.04 -17.69
N GLN A 437 -37.45 2.47 -16.91
CA GLN A 437 -37.82 1.93 -15.59
C GLN A 437 -38.51 0.55 -15.62
N HIS A 438 -37.84 -0.45 -16.20
CA HIS A 438 -38.14 -1.87 -15.96
C HIS A 438 -37.02 -2.48 -15.10
N PRO A 439 -37.21 -2.63 -13.76
CA PRO A 439 -36.16 -3.07 -12.82
C PRO A 439 -35.64 -4.51 -13.00
N GLN A 440 -36.06 -5.20 -14.06
CA GLN A 440 -35.68 -6.59 -14.38
C GLN A 440 -35.09 -6.73 -15.80
N SER A 441 -34.72 -5.61 -16.46
CA SER A 441 -34.01 -5.66 -17.74
C SER A 441 -32.53 -6.01 -17.55
N SER A 442 -32.19 -7.30 -17.73
CA SER A 442 -30.80 -7.80 -17.74
C SER A 442 -29.93 -7.27 -18.89
N LYS A 443 -30.49 -6.46 -19.80
CA LYS A 443 -29.75 -5.83 -20.89
C LYS A 443 -28.86 -4.72 -20.35
N ARG A 444 -27.55 -4.87 -20.57
CA ARG A 444 -26.58 -3.77 -20.51
C ARG A 444 -26.84 -2.78 -21.66
N VAL A 445 -26.52 -1.51 -21.44
CA VAL A 445 -26.69 -0.42 -22.42
C VAL A 445 -25.45 0.47 -22.46
N PHE A 446 -25.21 1.11 -23.60
CA PHE A 446 -24.11 2.06 -23.76
C PHE A 446 -24.61 3.51 -23.61
N GLN A 447 -24.41 4.09 -22.43
CA GLN A 447 -24.82 5.47 -22.08
C GLN A 447 -23.86 6.09 -21.07
N LEU A 448 -22.74 6.63 -21.56
CA LEU A 448 -21.74 7.37 -20.78
C LEU A 448 -21.59 8.79 -21.35
N TYR A 449 -21.77 9.80 -20.51
CA TYR A 449 -21.79 11.21 -20.90
C TYR A 449 -20.77 12.05 -20.11
N GLY A 450 -20.17 13.01 -20.79
CA GLY A 450 -19.32 14.04 -20.18
C GLY A 450 -19.94 15.43 -20.35
N CYS A 451 -19.89 16.26 -19.32
CA CYS A 451 -20.28 17.66 -19.38
C CYS A 451 -19.16 18.52 -18.79
N VAL A 452 -18.76 19.59 -19.48
CA VAL A 452 -17.76 20.55 -18.97
C VAL A 452 -18.49 21.83 -18.61
N VAL A 453 -18.43 22.22 -17.34
CA VAL A 453 -19.12 23.40 -16.81
C VAL A 453 -18.15 24.52 -16.47
N SER A 454 -18.57 25.75 -16.71
CA SER A 454 -17.82 26.97 -16.42
C SER A 454 -18.61 27.87 -15.45
N SER A 455 -18.02 28.99 -15.01
CA SER A 455 -18.65 29.89 -14.05
C SER A 455 -20.06 30.37 -14.48
N ARG A 456 -20.32 30.55 -15.78
CA ARG A 456 -21.66 30.93 -16.30
C ARG A 456 -22.74 29.87 -16.05
N ASP A 457 -22.31 28.61 -15.88
CA ASP A 457 -23.16 27.43 -15.71
C ASP A 457 -23.30 27.08 -14.21
N MET A 458 -22.45 27.67 -13.35
CA MET A 458 -22.38 27.46 -11.90
C MET A 458 -23.10 28.56 -11.10
N VAL A 459 -23.06 29.81 -11.57
CA VAL A 459 -23.67 30.98 -10.89
C VAL A 459 -24.52 31.81 -11.84
N THR A 460 -25.47 32.57 -11.28
CA THR A 460 -26.25 33.60 -12.00
C THR A 460 -26.21 34.92 -11.21
N PRO A 461 -26.30 36.10 -11.85
CA PRO A 461 -26.53 37.35 -11.14
C PRO A 461 -27.76 37.28 -10.23
N LYS A 462 -27.69 37.94 -9.07
CA LYS A 462 -28.83 38.12 -8.14
C LYS A 462 -29.89 39.05 -8.74
N ASP A 463 -29.45 40.05 -9.51
CA ASP A 463 -30.28 40.92 -10.32
C ASP A 463 -30.74 40.16 -11.59
N PRO A 464 -32.04 39.83 -11.74
CA PRO A 464 -32.54 39.02 -12.86
C PRO A 464 -32.52 39.77 -14.20
N THR A 465 -32.24 41.08 -14.22
CA THR A 465 -32.09 41.85 -15.47
C THR A 465 -30.69 41.72 -16.07
N ARG A 466 -29.70 41.24 -15.30
CA ARG A 466 -28.31 41.09 -15.74
C ARG A 466 -28.03 39.70 -16.32
N CYS A 467 -27.33 39.68 -17.45
CA CYS A 467 -26.69 38.47 -17.95
C CYS A 467 -25.38 38.19 -17.22
N PHE A 468 -24.96 36.93 -17.14
CA PHE A 468 -23.66 36.56 -16.56
C PHE A 468 -22.50 37.26 -17.29
N ASN A 469 -21.68 38.01 -16.57
CA ASN A 469 -20.44 38.59 -17.08
C ASN A 469 -19.25 38.02 -16.29
N LYS A 470 -18.27 37.45 -17.01
CA LYS A 470 -17.12 36.80 -16.39
C LYS A 470 -16.25 37.80 -15.62
N ALA A 471 -15.96 38.97 -16.18
CA ALA A 471 -15.08 39.95 -15.52
C ALA A 471 -15.71 40.50 -14.24
N ASP A 472 -17.00 40.84 -14.33
CA ASP A 472 -17.82 41.27 -13.19
C ASP A 472 -17.88 40.20 -12.09
N TYR A 473 -18.10 38.92 -12.42
CA TYR A 473 -18.08 37.83 -11.43
C TYR A 473 -16.75 37.68 -10.67
N TYR A 474 -15.59 37.82 -11.34
CA TYR A 474 -14.28 37.70 -10.66
C TYR A 474 -13.89 38.96 -9.86
N ALA A 475 -14.50 40.11 -10.15
CA ALA A 475 -14.36 41.33 -9.35
C ALA A 475 -15.33 41.35 -8.16
N HIS A 476 -16.61 41.07 -8.43
CA HIS A 476 -17.77 41.24 -7.55
C HIS A 476 -18.60 39.94 -7.42
N PRO A 477 -18.04 38.86 -6.85
CA PRO A 477 -18.78 37.61 -6.66
C PRO A 477 -20.02 37.74 -5.77
N GLU A 478 -20.08 38.76 -4.90
CA GLU A 478 -21.21 39.12 -4.07
C GLU A 478 -22.49 39.48 -4.87
N HIS A 479 -22.36 39.89 -6.14
CA HIS A 479 -23.50 40.12 -7.04
C HIS A 479 -24.15 38.83 -7.57
N TYR A 480 -23.59 37.65 -7.29
CA TYR A 480 -23.99 36.37 -7.88
C TYR A 480 -24.53 35.38 -6.84
N LYS A 481 -25.42 34.47 -7.25
CA LYS A 481 -25.89 33.32 -6.46
C LYS A 481 -25.52 31.99 -7.13
N PRO A 482 -25.25 30.92 -6.36
CA PRO A 482 -24.96 29.60 -6.92
C PRO A 482 -26.23 28.96 -7.48
N VAL A 483 -26.11 28.34 -8.66
CA VAL A 483 -27.19 27.60 -9.36
C VAL A 483 -26.73 26.22 -9.84
N PHE A 484 -25.49 25.81 -9.54
CA PHE A 484 -24.97 24.48 -9.88
C PHE A 484 -25.85 23.35 -9.31
N HIS A 485 -26.32 23.49 -8.07
CA HIS A 485 -27.25 22.56 -7.42
C HIS A 485 -28.66 22.56 -8.04
N GLU A 486 -29.10 23.66 -8.68
CA GLU A 486 -30.37 23.75 -9.41
C GLU A 486 -30.26 23.11 -10.80
N ARG A 487 -29.15 23.37 -11.52
CA ARG A 487 -29.05 23.17 -12.98
C ARG A 487 -28.19 21.98 -13.43
N ILE A 488 -27.20 21.57 -12.63
CA ILE A 488 -26.17 20.62 -13.04
C ILE A 488 -26.17 19.38 -12.15
N ALA A 489 -26.07 19.57 -10.84
CA ALA A 489 -25.96 18.48 -9.87
C ALA A 489 -27.12 17.45 -9.90
N PRO A 490 -28.40 17.81 -10.15
CA PRO A 490 -29.50 16.84 -10.25
C PRO A 490 -29.33 15.77 -11.33
N TYR A 491 -28.42 16.00 -12.28
CA TYR A 491 -28.16 15.11 -13.42
C TYR A 491 -26.78 14.45 -13.35
N ALA A 492 -25.94 14.79 -12.36
CA ALA A 492 -24.57 14.32 -12.26
C ALA A 492 -24.49 12.98 -11.52
N SER A 493 -23.98 11.93 -12.18
CA SER A 493 -23.61 10.67 -11.52
C SER A 493 -22.24 10.78 -10.82
N ALA A 494 -21.38 11.61 -11.39
CA ALA A 494 -20.01 11.85 -10.97
C ALA A 494 -19.68 13.34 -11.12
N ILE A 495 -19.11 13.96 -10.08
CA ILE A 495 -18.56 15.32 -10.15
C ILE A 495 -17.03 15.22 -10.08
N VAL A 496 -16.34 15.85 -11.02
CA VAL A 496 -14.87 15.91 -11.08
C VAL A 496 -14.48 17.38 -10.93
N ASN A 497 -14.25 17.78 -9.68
CA ASN A 497 -13.99 19.15 -9.33
C ASN A 497 -12.53 19.52 -9.65
N CYS A 498 -12.36 20.57 -10.46
CA CYS A 498 -11.12 20.94 -11.13
C CYS A 498 -10.97 22.46 -11.28
N MET A 499 -11.81 23.23 -10.59
CA MET A 499 -11.84 24.70 -10.61
C MET A 499 -10.98 25.31 -9.51
N TYR A 500 -10.72 26.61 -9.61
CA TYR A 500 -10.18 27.40 -8.48
C TYR A 500 -11.34 27.98 -7.68
N TRP A 501 -11.17 28.07 -6.35
CA TRP A 501 -12.14 28.66 -5.44
C TRP A 501 -11.43 29.39 -4.28
N GLU A 502 -12.11 30.37 -3.69
CA GLU A 502 -11.68 31.11 -2.50
C GLU A 502 -12.93 31.69 -1.81
N ARG A 503 -12.88 31.95 -0.49
CA ARG A 503 -14.07 32.17 0.38
C ARG A 503 -15.04 33.29 -0.06
N ARG A 504 -14.62 34.24 -0.90
CA ARG A 504 -15.51 35.28 -1.47
C ARG A 504 -16.40 34.79 -2.61
N PHE A 505 -16.07 33.66 -3.26
CA PHE A 505 -16.92 33.05 -4.27
C PHE A 505 -17.99 32.16 -3.62
N PRO A 506 -19.22 32.11 -4.17
CA PRO A 506 -20.21 31.11 -3.76
C PRO A 506 -19.63 29.69 -3.80
N ARG A 507 -20.01 28.85 -2.83
CA ARG A 507 -19.71 27.40 -2.89
C ARG A 507 -20.35 26.78 -4.13
N LEU A 508 -19.75 25.71 -4.63
CA LEU A 508 -20.31 24.90 -5.72
C LEU A 508 -21.44 24.00 -5.21
N LEU A 509 -21.28 23.41 -4.02
CA LEU A 509 -22.30 22.61 -3.36
C LEU A 509 -22.17 22.69 -1.82
N SER A 510 -23.27 23.05 -1.14
CA SER A 510 -23.38 23.01 0.33
C SER A 510 -23.90 21.66 0.85
N ILE A 511 -23.77 21.43 2.16
CA ILE A 511 -24.35 20.25 2.85
C ILE A 511 -25.87 20.20 2.61
N ASP A 512 -26.58 21.30 2.86
CA ASP A 512 -28.04 21.39 2.66
C ASP A 512 -28.46 21.11 1.22
N GLN A 513 -27.70 21.61 0.25
CA GLN A 513 -27.96 21.38 -1.17
C GLN A 513 -27.77 19.91 -1.54
N LEU A 514 -26.73 19.24 -1.02
CA LEU A 514 -26.57 17.80 -1.22
C LEU A 514 -27.70 17.00 -0.53
N GLN A 515 -28.11 17.37 0.68
CA GLN A 515 -29.25 16.74 1.36
C GLN A 515 -30.55 16.86 0.56
N GLN A 516 -30.84 18.05 0.03
CA GLN A 516 -32.02 18.29 -0.80
C GLN A 516 -31.94 17.50 -2.11
N LEU A 517 -30.79 17.47 -2.77
CA LEU A 517 -30.55 16.66 -3.96
C LEU A 517 -30.82 15.17 -3.71
N MET A 518 -30.31 14.60 -2.61
CA MET A 518 -30.51 13.19 -2.28
C MET A 518 -31.96 12.87 -1.93
N LYS A 519 -32.64 13.74 -1.17
CA LYS A 519 -34.09 13.64 -0.92
C LYS A 519 -34.91 13.68 -2.22
N ASN A 520 -34.42 14.39 -3.24
CA ASN A 520 -35.02 14.49 -4.57
C ASN A 520 -34.58 13.38 -5.56
N GLY A 521 -33.82 12.37 -5.12
CA GLY A 521 -33.43 11.22 -5.96
C GLY A 521 -32.26 11.48 -6.92
N CYS A 522 -31.35 12.40 -6.56
CA CYS A 522 -30.13 12.71 -7.32
C CYS A 522 -29.30 11.44 -7.63
N PRO A 523 -28.78 11.26 -8.87
CA PRO A 523 -28.01 10.08 -9.29
C PRO A 523 -26.54 10.08 -8.84
N LEU A 524 -26.11 11.05 -8.02
CA LEU A 524 -24.71 11.25 -7.66
C LEU A 524 -24.18 10.09 -6.80
N VAL A 525 -23.15 9.40 -7.30
CA VAL A 525 -22.49 8.27 -6.62
C VAL A 525 -21.15 8.69 -5.99
N GLY A 526 -20.49 9.71 -6.55
CA GLY A 526 -19.22 10.19 -6.01
C GLY A 526 -18.72 11.52 -6.57
N ILE A 527 -17.73 12.07 -5.88
CA ILE A 527 -17.00 13.29 -6.22
C ILE A 527 -15.49 13.02 -6.19
N SER A 528 -14.79 13.42 -7.26
CA SER A 528 -13.34 13.57 -7.27
C SER A 528 -13.02 15.05 -7.07
N ASP A 529 -12.64 15.44 -5.86
CA ASP A 529 -12.26 16.81 -5.54
C ASP A 529 -10.75 17.01 -5.67
N ILE A 530 -10.32 17.22 -6.92
CA ILE A 530 -8.91 17.36 -7.31
C ILE A 530 -8.35 18.73 -6.87
N THR A 531 -9.16 19.60 -6.25
CA THR A 531 -8.68 20.84 -5.60
C THR A 531 -8.22 20.57 -4.17
N CYS A 532 -8.86 19.61 -3.47
CA CYS A 532 -8.62 19.27 -2.07
C CYS A 532 -8.76 20.46 -1.10
N ASP A 533 -9.61 21.45 -1.42
CA ASP A 533 -9.87 22.60 -0.55
C ASP A 533 -10.77 22.18 0.63
N ILE A 534 -10.17 21.96 1.80
CA ILE A 534 -10.88 21.49 3.00
C ILE A 534 -11.97 22.49 3.43
N GLY A 535 -13.22 22.02 3.48
CA GLY A 535 -14.39 22.86 3.73
C GLY A 535 -14.58 23.96 2.67
N GLY A 536 -14.12 23.73 1.44
CA GLY A 536 -14.01 24.72 0.37
C GLY A 536 -15.21 24.76 -0.59
N SER A 537 -14.96 24.56 -1.88
CA SER A 537 -16.00 24.65 -2.92
C SER A 537 -17.08 23.57 -2.80
N ILE A 538 -16.71 22.38 -2.28
CA ILE A 538 -17.59 21.32 -1.85
C ILE A 538 -17.55 21.29 -0.31
N GLU A 539 -18.64 21.68 0.36
CA GLU A 539 -18.61 21.98 1.80
C GLU A 539 -18.27 20.78 2.70
N PHE A 540 -18.73 19.59 2.32
CA PHE A 540 -18.57 18.35 3.08
C PHE A 540 -17.25 17.61 2.82
N VAL A 541 -16.35 18.16 1.98
CA VAL A 541 -14.96 17.68 1.90
C VAL A 541 -14.20 18.25 3.10
N ASN A 542 -14.44 17.66 4.27
CA ASN A 542 -13.93 18.13 5.57
C ASN A 542 -12.57 17.52 5.97
N LYS A 543 -12.03 16.59 5.17
CA LYS A 543 -10.71 15.99 5.33
C LYS A 543 -10.09 15.66 3.98
N SER A 544 -8.75 15.65 3.92
CA SER A 544 -7.99 15.11 2.80
C SER A 544 -7.87 13.58 2.91
N THR A 545 -7.59 12.95 1.78
CA THR A 545 -7.30 11.51 1.64
C THR A 545 -5.87 11.30 1.18
N SER A 546 -5.23 10.20 1.58
CA SER A 546 -3.87 9.86 1.13
C SER A 546 -3.90 8.96 -0.11
N ILE A 547 -2.76 8.72 -0.76
CA ILE A 547 -2.68 7.85 -1.95
C ILE A 547 -2.96 6.37 -1.58
N GLU A 548 -2.62 5.96 -0.35
CA GLU A 548 -2.92 4.64 0.22
C GLU A 548 -4.42 4.44 0.50
N ARG A 549 -5.13 5.52 0.84
CA ARG A 549 -6.57 5.53 1.17
C ARG A 549 -7.27 6.71 0.48
N PRO A 550 -7.40 6.69 -0.86
CA PRO A 550 -7.80 7.86 -1.65
C PRO A 550 -9.31 8.16 -1.63
N PHE A 551 -10.06 7.56 -0.70
CA PHE A 551 -11.52 7.70 -0.59
C PHE A 551 -12.00 7.71 0.86
N PHE A 552 -13.04 8.50 1.10
CA PHE A 552 -14.00 8.30 2.18
C PHE A 552 -15.43 8.39 1.62
N ARG A 553 -16.40 7.84 2.33
CA ARG A 553 -17.83 7.99 2.02
C ARG A 553 -18.44 9.05 2.92
N TYR A 554 -19.10 10.05 2.34
CA TYR A 554 -19.89 11.05 3.05
C TYR A 554 -21.38 10.71 2.95
N ASP A 555 -22.03 10.51 4.10
CA ASP A 555 -23.49 10.37 4.17
C ASP A 555 -24.14 11.73 4.52
N PRO A 556 -24.85 12.37 3.58
CA PRO A 556 -25.50 13.66 3.83
C PRO A 556 -26.70 13.55 4.78
N CYS A 557 -27.32 12.38 4.94
CA CYS A 557 -28.48 12.20 5.82
C CYS A 557 -28.09 12.25 7.31
N THR A 558 -26.91 11.76 7.65
CA THR A 558 -26.33 11.79 9.01
C THR A 558 -25.22 12.84 9.19
N ASN A 559 -24.80 13.50 8.11
CA ASN A 559 -23.67 14.43 8.07
C ASN A 559 -22.35 13.80 8.58
N SER A 560 -22.10 12.54 8.21
CA SER A 560 -20.98 11.75 8.73
C SER A 560 -20.05 11.27 7.61
N CYS A 561 -18.74 11.19 7.93
CA CYS A 561 -17.71 10.65 7.05
C CYS A 561 -17.28 9.26 7.53
N HIS A 562 -17.12 8.32 6.60
CA HIS A 562 -16.78 6.93 6.85
C HIS A 562 -15.63 6.48 5.96
N ASP A 563 -14.71 5.66 6.47
CA ASP A 563 -13.52 5.20 5.72
C ASP A 563 -13.74 3.83 5.05
N ASP A 564 -14.95 3.64 4.52
CA ASP A 564 -15.46 2.45 3.84
C ASP A 564 -16.10 2.82 2.47
N MET A 565 -16.58 1.80 1.75
CA MET A 565 -17.31 1.95 0.48
C MET A 565 -18.80 1.58 0.58
N GLU A 566 -19.30 1.12 1.74
CA GLU A 566 -20.56 0.40 1.89
C GLU A 566 -21.64 1.20 2.64
N GLY A 567 -22.89 1.11 2.19
CA GLY A 567 -24.01 1.88 2.75
C GLY A 567 -24.28 3.18 1.99
N ASN A 568 -24.99 4.12 2.63
CA ASN A 568 -25.57 5.30 1.99
C ASN A 568 -24.58 6.45 1.76
N GLY A 569 -24.95 7.41 0.92
CA GLY A 569 -24.14 8.60 0.61
C GLY A 569 -23.23 8.47 -0.62
N VAL A 570 -22.25 9.37 -0.72
CA VAL A 570 -21.36 9.54 -1.88
C VAL A 570 -19.91 9.26 -1.52
N ILE A 571 -19.12 8.71 -2.44
CA ILE A 571 -17.67 8.62 -2.24
C ILE A 571 -16.99 9.94 -2.60
N CYS A 572 -15.98 10.33 -1.83
CA CYS A 572 -15.19 11.54 -2.00
C CYS A 572 -13.70 11.18 -2.09
N LEU A 573 -13.05 11.53 -3.20
CA LEU A 573 -11.60 11.55 -3.33
C LEU A 573 -11.11 12.99 -3.13
N ALA A 574 -10.12 13.19 -2.27
CA ALA A 574 -9.57 14.50 -1.92
C ALA A 574 -8.05 14.39 -1.65
N VAL A 575 -7.29 13.95 -2.65
CA VAL A 575 -5.83 13.74 -2.54
C VAL A 575 -5.07 14.98 -3.01
N ASP A 576 -4.29 15.60 -2.13
CA ASP A 576 -3.55 16.85 -2.39
C ASP A 576 -2.30 16.68 -3.28
N ILE A 577 -1.69 15.48 -3.25
CA ILE A 577 -0.43 15.16 -3.93
C ILE A 577 -0.56 14.34 -5.23
N LEU A 578 -1.75 14.21 -5.82
CA LEU A 578 -2.04 13.42 -7.05
C LEU A 578 -0.97 13.48 -8.18
N PRO A 579 -0.33 14.63 -8.50
CA PRO A 579 0.76 14.66 -9.50
C PRO A 579 1.98 13.78 -9.21
N THR A 580 2.15 13.27 -7.99
CA THR A 580 3.23 12.36 -7.62
C THR A 580 3.06 10.96 -8.22
N GLU A 581 1.82 10.53 -8.50
CA GLU A 581 1.55 9.19 -9.04
C GLU A 581 2.08 9.00 -10.46
N PHE A 582 2.12 10.07 -11.26
CA PHE A 582 2.82 10.12 -12.56
C PHE A 582 4.17 10.83 -12.46
N SER A 583 4.97 10.51 -11.43
CA SER A 583 6.23 11.20 -11.13
C SER A 583 7.19 11.35 -12.32
N LYS A 584 7.25 10.37 -13.23
CA LYS A 584 8.18 10.37 -14.37
C LYS A 584 7.82 11.43 -15.40
N GLU A 585 6.59 11.38 -15.91
CA GLU A 585 6.07 12.33 -16.89
C GLU A 585 5.86 13.72 -16.27
N ALA A 586 5.51 13.79 -14.97
CA ALA A 586 5.43 15.05 -14.23
C ALA A 586 6.80 15.73 -14.12
N SER A 587 7.87 14.99 -13.76
CA SER A 587 9.25 15.51 -13.73
C SER A 587 9.72 15.96 -15.12
N GLN A 588 9.38 15.20 -16.16
CA GLN A 588 9.74 15.55 -17.53
C GLN A 588 9.09 16.86 -17.98
N HIS A 589 7.76 16.97 -17.89
CA HIS A 589 7.02 18.19 -18.23
C HIS A 589 7.47 19.41 -17.41
N PHE A 590 7.77 19.20 -16.13
CA PHE A 590 8.24 20.25 -15.24
C PHE A 590 9.65 20.74 -15.65
N GLY A 591 10.58 19.81 -15.89
CA GLY A 591 11.92 20.11 -16.37
C GLY A 591 11.93 20.81 -17.73
N ASP A 592 11.04 20.44 -18.67
CA ASP A 592 10.96 21.02 -20.01
C ASP A 592 10.52 22.51 -19.98
N ILE A 593 10.00 22.97 -18.85
CA ILE A 593 9.70 24.37 -18.56
C ILE A 593 10.83 24.98 -17.72
N LEU A 594 11.24 24.34 -16.61
CA LEU A 594 12.24 24.86 -15.68
C LEU A 594 13.63 25.05 -16.32
N SER A 595 14.07 24.14 -17.20
CA SER A 595 15.42 24.20 -17.80
C SER A 595 15.66 25.44 -18.65
N LYS A 596 14.59 26.14 -19.07
CA LYS A 596 14.65 27.43 -19.78
C LYS A 596 15.13 28.58 -18.88
N PHE A 597 14.98 28.43 -17.56
CA PHE A 597 15.31 29.45 -16.56
C PHE A 597 16.57 29.10 -15.76
N VAL A 598 16.85 27.81 -15.52
CA VAL A 598 18.04 27.34 -14.76
C VAL A 598 19.34 27.94 -15.28
N ALA A 599 19.51 28.01 -16.60
CA ALA A 599 20.65 28.67 -17.25
C ALA A 599 20.92 30.09 -16.73
N ARG A 600 19.86 30.90 -16.56
CA ARG A 600 19.96 32.30 -16.09
C ARG A 600 20.09 32.39 -14.57
N LEU A 601 19.37 31.55 -13.83
CA LEU A 601 19.46 31.48 -12.37
C LEU A 601 20.86 31.03 -11.90
N ALA A 602 21.50 30.13 -12.63
CA ALA A 602 22.85 29.63 -12.31
C ALA A 602 23.96 30.63 -12.70
N SER A 603 23.76 31.45 -13.73
CA SER A 603 24.78 32.34 -14.27
C SER A 603 24.76 33.76 -13.71
N ALA A 604 23.61 34.23 -13.22
CA ALA A 604 23.45 35.59 -12.74
C ALA A 604 24.24 35.82 -11.45
N LYS A 605 24.94 36.95 -11.35
CA LYS A 605 25.66 37.38 -10.17
C LYS A 605 24.77 38.21 -9.25
N GLU A 606 23.97 39.10 -9.85
CA GLU A 606 23.07 40.00 -9.15
C GLU A 606 21.61 39.72 -9.47
N LEU A 607 20.71 39.99 -8.52
CA LEU A 607 19.27 39.88 -8.74
C LEU A 607 18.78 40.78 -9.90
N LEU A 608 19.44 41.91 -10.18
CA LEU A 608 19.07 42.85 -11.24
C LEU A 608 19.26 42.26 -12.65
N GLU A 609 20.22 41.36 -12.86
CA GLU A 609 20.51 40.73 -14.16
C GLU A 609 19.39 39.78 -14.64
N LEU A 610 18.53 39.32 -13.72
CA LEU A 610 17.45 38.40 -14.05
C LEU A 610 16.27 39.09 -14.78
N PRO A 611 15.60 38.38 -15.70
CA PRO A 611 14.32 38.79 -16.26
C PRO A 611 13.27 39.15 -15.20
N SER A 612 12.39 40.09 -15.53
CA SER A 612 11.36 40.63 -14.62
C SER A 612 10.51 39.56 -13.93
N HIS A 613 10.13 38.49 -14.65
CA HIS A 613 9.36 37.38 -14.08
C HIS A 613 10.14 36.54 -13.06
N LEU A 614 11.46 36.34 -13.24
CA LEU A 614 12.29 35.65 -12.25
C LEU A 614 12.61 36.54 -11.05
N ARG A 615 12.80 37.85 -11.25
CA ARG A 615 12.94 38.82 -10.13
C ARG A 615 11.69 38.88 -9.28
N LYS A 616 10.50 38.89 -9.90
CA LYS A 616 9.21 38.83 -9.20
C LYS A 616 9.04 37.55 -8.38
N ALA A 617 9.59 36.42 -8.84
CA ALA A 617 9.52 35.15 -8.11
C ALA A 617 10.49 35.04 -6.91
N CYS A 618 11.39 36.00 -6.73
CA CYS A 618 12.34 36.05 -5.62
C CYS A 618 11.69 36.64 -4.36
N ILE A 619 11.38 35.79 -3.37
CA ILE A 619 10.70 36.19 -2.12
C ILE A 619 11.69 36.87 -1.16
N ALA A 620 12.87 36.28 -1.01
CA ALA A 620 13.94 36.77 -0.14
C ALA A 620 15.27 36.75 -0.88
N HIS A 621 16.17 37.67 -0.55
CA HIS A 621 17.52 37.80 -1.10
C HIS A 621 18.46 38.42 -0.05
N ALA A 622 19.68 37.88 0.09
CA ALA A 622 20.72 38.39 0.99
C ALA A 622 20.29 38.62 2.46
N GLY A 623 19.27 37.89 2.93
CA GLY A 623 18.74 38.00 4.30
C GLY A 623 17.68 39.08 4.51
N ARG A 624 17.05 39.55 3.43
CA ARG A 624 15.88 40.44 3.46
C ARG A 624 14.80 39.91 2.53
N LEU A 625 13.55 40.26 2.81
CA LEU A 625 12.46 40.12 1.84
C LEU A 625 12.68 41.08 0.67
N THR A 626 12.27 40.70 -0.53
CA THR A 626 12.20 41.65 -1.66
C THR A 626 10.93 42.50 -1.54
N SER A 627 10.90 43.67 -2.18
CA SER A 627 9.88 44.70 -1.93
C SER A 627 8.43 44.28 -2.20
N LEU A 628 8.21 43.22 -2.98
CA LEU A 628 6.87 42.67 -3.20
C LEU A 628 6.34 41.87 -2.00
N TYR A 629 7.19 41.46 -1.06
CA TYR A 629 6.85 40.55 0.05
C TYR A 629 6.97 41.18 1.44
N GLU A 630 7.26 42.49 1.53
CA GLU A 630 7.30 43.28 2.77
C GLU A 630 5.95 43.35 3.54
N TYR A 631 4.88 42.73 3.02
CA TYR A 631 3.64 42.48 3.76
C TYR A 631 3.73 41.29 4.73
N ILE A 632 4.60 40.30 4.49
CA ILE A 632 4.66 39.07 5.29
C ILE A 632 4.91 39.35 6.78
N PRO A 633 5.82 40.25 7.20
CA PRO A 633 6.01 40.58 8.61
C PRO A 633 4.78 41.23 9.26
N ARG A 634 3.94 41.93 8.48
CA ARG A 634 2.68 42.51 8.97
C ARG A 634 1.64 41.41 9.19
N MET A 635 1.45 40.52 8.20
CA MET A 635 0.55 39.37 8.34
C MET A 635 0.97 38.45 9.51
N ARG A 636 2.28 38.21 9.68
CA ARG A 636 2.82 37.46 10.83
C ARG A 636 2.42 38.08 12.17
N LYS A 637 2.50 39.41 12.33
CA LYS A 637 2.06 40.07 13.57
C LYS A 637 0.57 39.83 13.84
N THR A 638 -0.29 40.00 12.85
CA THR A 638 -1.73 39.72 12.97
C THR A 638 -2.04 38.24 13.30
N ILE A 639 -1.12 37.31 13.02
CA ILE A 639 -1.21 35.87 13.35
C ILE A 639 -0.58 35.55 14.73
N ILE A 640 0.27 36.43 15.28
CA ILE A 640 0.94 36.27 16.59
C ILE A 640 0.18 37.03 17.69
N GLU A 641 -0.46 38.14 17.35
CA GLU A 641 -1.38 38.91 18.20
C GLU A 641 -2.75 38.22 18.36
N LEU A 642 -2.95 37.08 17.70
CA LEU A 642 -3.99 36.08 18.00
C LEU A 642 -3.32 34.87 18.70
N PRO A 643 -3.55 34.64 20.00
CA PRO A 643 -2.95 33.51 20.71
C PRO A 643 -3.39 32.16 20.10
N PRO A 644 -2.50 31.15 20.01
CA PRO A 644 -2.94 29.78 19.82
C PRO A 644 -3.77 29.34 21.02
N ALA A 645 -4.90 28.66 20.78
CA ALA A 645 -5.79 28.18 21.84
C ALA A 645 -5.01 27.35 22.89
N PRO A 646 -4.99 27.74 24.18
CA PRO A 646 -4.27 26.99 25.19
C PRO A 646 -4.98 25.68 25.52
N THR A 647 -4.24 24.57 25.49
CA THR A 647 -4.59 23.38 26.27
C THR A 647 -4.26 23.64 27.74
N ASN A 648 -5.06 24.46 28.40
CA ASN A 648 -4.92 24.73 29.83
C ASN A 648 -5.63 23.63 30.62
N LEU A 649 -4.85 22.79 31.29
CA LEU A 649 -5.10 22.61 32.72
C LEU A 649 -4.99 24.00 33.37
N LEU A 650 -5.96 24.39 34.20
CA LEU A 650 -5.92 25.67 34.89
C LEU A 650 -4.75 25.68 35.90
N PRO A 651 -4.11 26.84 36.14
CA PRO A 651 -3.34 27.04 37.35
C PRO A 651 -4.31 27.08 38.55
N ASP A 652 -3.96 26.44 39.66
CA ASP A 652 -4.81 26.37 40.86
C ASP A 652 -5.08 27.77 41.46
N LYS A 653 -6.20 28.37 41.08
CA LYS A 653 -6.87 29.43 41.85
C LYS A 653 -7.83 28.77 42.83
N LYS A 654 -7.88 29.28 44.06
CA LYS A 654 -8.49 28.57 45.19
C LYS A 654 -10.02 28.73 45.26
N TYR A 655 -10.56 29.78 44.65
CA TYR A 655 -12.00 30.07 44.64
C TYR A 655 -12.45 30.46 43.23
N ASN A 656 -13.39 29.69 42.66
CA ASN A 656 -13.95 29.92 41.32
C ASN A 656 -15.48 30.12 41.38
N SER A 657 -16.00 31.06 40.58
CA SER A 657 -17.44 31.33 40.43
C SER A 657 -17.83 31.47 38.95
N LEU A 658 -19.03 31.02 38.58
CA LEU A 658 -19.54 31.12 37.21
C LEU A 658 -20.33 32.43 37.01
N VAL A 659 -19.99 33.22 36.00
CA VAL A 659 -20.63 34.49 35.66
C VAL A 659 -21.19 34.43 34.23
N SER A 660 -22.49 34.59 34.08
CA SER A 660 -23.18 34.69 32.78
C SER A 660 -23.38 36.16 32.41
N LEU A 661 -22.94 36.54 31.22
CA LEU A 661 -23.12 37.86 30.59
C LEU A 661 -24.05 37.74 29.38
N SER A 662 -24.85 38.77 29.12
CA SER A 662 -25.75 38.86 27.96
C SER A 662 -25.90 40.30 27.50
N GLY A 663 -25.90 40.57 26.19
CA GLY A 663 -26.02 41.92 25.63
C GLY A 663 -25.33 42.06 24.27
N HIS A 664 -25.10 43.29 23.79
CA HIS A 664 -24.25 43.54 22.60
C HIS A 664 -22.75 43.44 22.96
N LEU A 665 -22.35 42.28 23.48
CA LEU A 665 -21.05 42.05 24.10
C LEU A 665 -19.87 42.35 23.16
N PHE A 666 -20.03 42.10 21.86
CA PHE A 666 -18.95 42.23 20.86
C PHE A 666 -19.02 43.54 20.08
N ASP A 667 -20.19 43.94 19.55
CA ASP A 667 -20.34 45.15 18.71
C ASP A 667 -20.02 46.45 19.45
N LYS A 668 -20.15 46.45 20.78
CA LYS A 668 -19.84 47.57 21.68
C LYS A 668 -18.63 47.29 22.57
N PHE A 669 -17.87 46.21 22.31
CA PHE A 669 -16.65 45.80 23.03
C PHE A 669 -16.80 45.54 24.54
N LEU A 670 -18.04 45.47 25.04
CA LEU A 670 -18.37 45.29 26.47
C LEU A 670 -17.86 43.95 27.05
N ILE A 671 -17.59 42.94 26.20
CA ILE A 671 -16.88 41.73 26.62
C ILE A 671 -15.43 42.02 27.01
N ASN A 672 -14.71 42.86 26.25
CA ASN A 672 -13.32 43.18 26.55
C ASN A 672 -13.25 43.96 27.87
N GLU A 673 -14.13 44.94 28.07
CA GLU A 673 -14.22 45.69 29.32
C GLU A 673 -14.52 44.80 30.53
N ALA A 674 -15.36 43.77 30.37
CA ALA A 674 -15.58 42.76 31.39
C ALA A 674 -14.34 41.88 31.68
N LEU A 675 -13.58 41.48 30.65
CA LEU A 675 -12.35 40.71 30.83
C LEU A 675 -11.22 41.55 31.45
N ASP A 676 -11.06 42.80 31.00
CA ASP A 676 -10.12 43.79 31.54
C ASP A 676 -10.37 44.05 33.04
N ILE A 677 -11.65 44.10 33.47
CA ILE A 677 -12.03 44.20 34.89
C ILE A 677 -11.55 43.00 35.70
N ILE A 678 -11.66 41.77 35.16
CA ILE A 678 -11.24 40.54 35.83
C ILE A 678 -9.71 40.53 36.01
N GLU A 679 -8.95 40.77 34.93
CA GLU A 679 -7.49 40.76 34.96
C GLU A 679 -6.92 41.90 35.82
N THR A 680 -7.47 43.12 35.70
CA THR A 680 -7.02 44.30 36.47
C THR A 680 -7.22 44.13 37.98
N ALA A 681 -8.22 43.35 38.38
CA ALA A 681 -8.47 43.00 39.78
C ALA A 681 -7.59 41.83 40.30
N GLY A 682 -6.81 41.17 39.44
CA GLY A 682 -5.97 40.02 39.78
C GLY A 682 -6.64 38.66 39.63
N GLY A 683 -7.85 38.61 39.04
CA GLY A 683 -8.55 37.37 38.73
C GLY A 683 -8.06 36.72 37.43
N SER A 684 -8.39 35.46 37.26
CA SER A 684 -8.29 34.73 35.99
C SER A 684 -9.67 34.32 35.52
N PHE A 685 -9.89 34.19 34.20
CA PHE A 685 -11.14 33.67 33.66
C PHE A 685 -10.93 32.51 32.69
N HIS A 686 -11.95 31.67 32.55
CA HIS A 686 -12.07 30.65 31.52
C HIS A 686 -13.43 30.78 30.83
N LEU A 687 -13.42 30.84 29.49
CA LEU A 687 -14.63 30.98 28.68
C LEU A 687 -15.26 29.61 28.47
N ILE A 688 -16.25 29.25 29.31
CA ILE A 688 -16.98 27.98 29.20
C ILE A 688 -17.83 27.96 27.93
N ARG A 689 -18.48 29.09 27.60
CA ARG A 689 -19.38 29.19 26.45
C ARG A 689 -19.47 30.62 25.94
N CYS A 690 -19.59 30.80 24.63
CA CYS A 690 -20.00 32.07 24.04
C CYS A 690 -20.82 31.85 22.76
N ASP A 691 -21.96 32.52 22.68
CA ASP A 691 -22.83 32.57 21.50
C ASP A 691 -22.92 34.03 21.04
N VAL A 692 -22.31 34.36 19.90
CA VAL A 692 -22.25 35.75 19.38
C VAL A 692 -23.50 36.04 18.55
N GLY A 693 -24.08 37.24 18.72
CA GLY A 693 -25.17 37.75 17.89
C GLY A 693 -24.79 37.79 16.41
N GLN A 694 -25.70 37.40 15.51
CA GLN A 694 -25.39 37.29 14.08
C GLN A 694 -25.59 38.60 13.31
N SER A 695 -26.09 39.65 13.98
CA SER A 695 -26.19 41.01 13.50
C SER A 695 -26.04 42.00 14.67
N ILE A 696 -25.86 43.29 14.35
CA ILE A 696 -25.72 44.38 15.34
C ILE A 696 -26.96 44.59 16.23
N ASP A 697 -28.11 44.01 15.83
CA ASP A 697 -29.37 44.04 16.57
C ASP A 697 -29.57 42.78 17.44
N ASP A 698 -28.77 41.73 17.25
CA ASP A 698 -28.87 40.46 17.98
C ASP A 698 -28.05 40.47 19.27
N MET A 699 -28.60 39.90 20.34
CA MET A 699 -27.90 39.77 21.62
C MET A 699 -26.91 38.60 21.61
N SER A 700 -25.70 38.89 22.09
CA SER A 700 -24.66 37.91 22.39
C SER A 700 -24.76 37.40 23.83
N TYR A 701 -24.29 36.18 24.07
CA TYR A 701 -24.25 35.53 25.38
C TYR A 701 -22.85 34.98 25.68
N SER A 702 -22.44 34.99 26.94
CA SER A 702 -21.13 34.49 27.37
C SER A 702 -21.21 33.92 28.80
N GLU A 703 -20.54 32.80 29.05
CA GLU A 703 -20.36 32.22 30.39
C GLU A 703 -18.88 32.09 30.70
N LEU A 704 -18.46 32.81 31.75
CA LEU A 704 -17.10 32.92 32.23
C LEU A 704 -16.99 32.25 33.61
N GLU A 705 -16.18 31.22 33.74
CA GLU A 705 -15.69 30.82 35.06
C GLU A 705 -14.60 31.81 35.48
N VAL A 706 -14.78 32.47 36.63
CA VAL A 706 -13.89 33.49 37.16
C VAL A 706 -13.27 32.97 38.44
N GLY A 707 -11.94 32.92 38.51
CA GLY A 707 -11.17 32.39 39.63
C GLY A 707 -10.24 33.43 40.25
N ALA A 708 -10.04 33.35 41.57
CA ALA A 708 -9.13 34.20 42.34
C ALA A 708 -8.41 33.42 43.46
N ASP A 709 -7.35 34.02 44.02
CA ASP A 709 -6.59 33.43 45.14
C ASP A 709 -7.36 33.48 46.47
N ASP A 710 -8.27 34.44 46.61
CA ASP A 710 -9.10 34.66 47.80
C ASP A 710 -10.52 35.13 47.44
N THR A 711 -11.48 34.93 48.36
CA THR A 711 -12.89 35.26 48.13
C THR A 711 -13.17 36.76 48.07
N ALA A 712 -12.44 37.62 48.78
CA ALA A 712 -12.67 39.06 48.75
C ALA A 712 -12.23 39.68 47.41
N THR A 713 -11.18 39.14 46.79
CA THR A 713 -10.81 39.46 45.40
C THR A 713 -11.88 38.97 44.42
N LEU A 714 -12.40 37.75 44.59
CA LEU A 714 -13.47 37.20 43.74
C LEU A 714 -14.77 38.02 43.83
N ASP A 715 -15.22 38.33 45.05
CA ASP A 715 -16.42 39.14 45.31
C ASP A 715 -16.27 40.54 44.70
N LYS A 716 -15.09 41.17 44.85
CA LYS A 716 -14.80 42.49 44.25
C LYS A 716 -14.85 42.46 42.71
N ILE A 717 -14.42 41.37 42.07
CA ILE A 717 -14.55 41.19 40.61
C ILE A 717 -16.04 41.11 40.24
N ILE A 718 -16.81 40.30 40.96
CA ILE A 718 -18.25 40.10 40.73
C ILE A 718 -19.03 41.41 40.92
N ASP A 719 -18.72 42.20 41.96
CA ASP A 719 -19.32 43.53 42.19
C ASP A 719 -18.95 44.53 41.07
N SER A 720 -17.72 44.46 40.55
CA SER A 720 -17.26 45.35 39.47
C SER A 720 -17.97 45.03 38.13
N LEU A 721 -18.11 43.74 37.80
CA LEU A 721 -18.87 43.27 36.64
C LEU A 721 -20.37 43.59 36.79
N THR A 722 -20.92 43.44 38.00
CA THR A 722 -22.30 43.81 38.32
C THR A 722 -22.51 45.32 38.19
N SER A 723 -21.50 46.13 38.52
CA SER A 723 -21.55 47.59 38.33
C SER A 723 -21.56 47.97 36.85
N LEU A 724 -20.75 47.33 36.01
CA LEU A 724 -20.75 47.52 34.55
C LEU A 724 -22.15 47.28 33.95
N ALA A 725 -22.83 46.21 34.36
CA ALA A 725 -24.20 45.89 33.91
C ALA A 725 -25.26 46.91 34.37
N ASN A 726 -25.00 47.72 35.40
CA ASN A 726 -25.96 48.69 35.95
C ASN A 726 -25.66 50.15 35.57
N ALA A 727 -24.51 50.45 34.94
CA ALA A 727 -24.02 51.82 34.74
C ALA A 727 -24.82 52.68 33.72
N HIS A 728 -25.61 52.06 32.84
CA HIS A 728 -26.26 52.75 31.70
C HIS A 728 -27.74 53.17 31.92
N GLY A 729 -28.08 53.54 33.16
CA GLY A 729 -29.45 53.87 33.58
C GLY A 729 -29.97 55.28 33.25
N ASP A 730 -29.90 55.77 32.00
CA ASP A 730 -30.68 56.96 31.59
C ASP A 730 -32.12 56.54 31.17
N PRO A 731 -33.18 57.00 31.85
CA PRO A 731 -34.55 56.60 31.54
C PRO A 731 -35.06 56.99 30.14
N ASN A 732 -34.46 57.98 29.47
CA ASN A 732 -34.95 58.51 28.19
C ASN A 732 -34.25 57.92 26.96
N ALA A 733 -33.12 57.23 27.12
CA ALA A 733 -32.35 56.62 26.02
C ALA A 733 -32.84 55.20 25.63
N ARG A 734 -34.10 54.87 25.92
CA ARG A 734 -34.63 53.49 25.85
C ARG A 734 -34.92 52.99 24.42
N ARG A 735 -33.86 52.63 23.68
CA ARG A 735 -33.94 51.62 22.61
C ARG A 735 -32.65 50.93 22.19
N GLU A 736 -31.49 51.29 22.75
CA GLU A 736 -30.21 50.63 22.44
C GLU A 736 -29.50 50.23 23.74
N ILE A 737 -28.74 49.13 23.67
CA ILE A 737 -27.88 48.58 24.74
C ILE A 737 -28.62 48.14 26.03
N GLU A 738 -29.25 46.96 25.98
CA GLU A 738 -29.38 46.14 27.20
C GLU A 738 -28.10 45.31 27.41
N LEU A 739 -27.64 45.23 28.66
CA LEU A 739 -26.65 44.26 29.12
C LEU A 739 -27.11 43.71 30.48
N SER A 740 -27.14 42.38 30.65
CA SER A 740 -27.64 41.73 31.87
C SER A 740 -26.75 40.58 32.33
N LEU A 741 -26.67 40.38 33.65
CA LEU A 741 -25.66 39.54 34.31
C LEU A 741 -26.31 38.62 35.36
N LYS A 742 -25.81 37.38 35.48
CA LYS A 742 -26.17 36.42 36.54
C LYS A 742 -24.93 35.67 37.05
N ILE A 743 -24.93 35.26 38.32
CA ILE A 743 -23.79 34.60 38.99
C ILE A 743 -24.22 33.27 39.63
N GLY A 744 -23.35 32.26 39.55
CA GLY A 744 -23.47 30.93 40.14
C GLY A 744 -22.79 30.78 41.51
N LYS A 745 -22.58 29.54 41.98
CA LYS A 745 -21.98 29.23 43.30
C LYS A 745 -20.60 28.58 43.21
N VAL A 746 -19.78 28.85 44.23
CA VAL A 746 -18.38 28.43 44.43
C VAL A 746 -18.28 27.05 45.11
N ASN A 747 -17.23 26.28 44.82
CA ASN A 747 -16.82 25.04 45.52
C ASN A 747 -15.28 25.01 45.73
N GLU A 748 -14.78 24.23 46.69
CA GLU A 748 -13.35 23.94 46.97
C GLU A 748 -13.08 22.42 46.98
N CYS A 749 -11.82 21.98 46.84
CA CYS A 749 -11.40 20.58 46.94
C CYS A 749 -10.01 20.43 47.61
N GLY A 750 -9.61 19.21 48.01
CA GLY A 750 -8.39 18.93 48.77
C GLY A 750 -7.67 17.63 48.37
N THR A 751 -6.43 17.46 48.86
CA THR A 751 -5.44 16.46 48.42
C THR A 751 -5.40 15.17 49.25
N ASP A 752 -5.01 14.05 48.63
CA ASP A 752 -4.45 12.88 49.33
C ASP A 752 -3.42 12.14 48.43
N ASP A 753 -2.55 11.29 49.00
CA ASP A 753 -1.24 10.90 48.41
C ASP A 753 -1.02 9.37 48.35
N SER A 754 -0.36 8.83 47.29
CA SER A 754 -0.04 7.39 47.20
C SER A 754 1.08 7.01 46.19
N MET A 755 1.69 5.83 46.39
CA MET A 755 2.95 5.39 45.76
C MET A 755 2.77 4.58 44.45
N ALA A 756 3.74 4.68 43.54
CA ALA A 756 3.75 3.95 42.25
C ALA A 756 4.26 2.49 42.33
N LYS A 757 3.79 1.63 41.41
CA LYS A 757 4.23 0.24 41.19
C LYS A 757 5.26 0.11 40.06
N GLU A 758 5.99 -1.00 40.01
CA GLU A 758 6.71 -1.47 38.81
C GLU A 758 5.82 -2.36 37.92
N GLY A 759 5.96 -2.25 36.59
CA GLY A 759 5.19 -3.02 35.60
C GLY A 759 5.75 -4.42 35.26
N SER A 760 4.92 -5.21 34.57
CA SER A 760 5.18 -6.63 34.23
C SER A 760 6.24 -6.83 33.14
N LYS A 761 6.96 -7.96 33.17
CA LYS A 761 8.13 -8.23 32.31
C LYS A 761 7.98 -9.56 31.54
N VAL A 762 8.27 -9.56 30.24
CA VAL A 762 8.19 -10.74 29.34
C VAL A 762 9.51 -10.99 28.62
N LEU A 763 9.99 -12.24 28.59
CA LEU A 763 11.19 -12.65 27.85
C LEU A 763 10.82 -13.35 26.53
N ILE A 764 11.18 -12.78 25.39
CA ILE A 764 11.06 -13.43 24.08
C ILE A 764 12.41 -14.01 23.68
N LEU A 765 12.45 -15.33 23.45
CA LEU A 765 13.63 -16.05 23.01
C LEU A 765 13.62 -16.21 21.48
N GLY A 766 14.63 -15.64 20.82
CA GLY A 766 14.87 -15.74 19.38
C GLY A 766 14.44 -14.50 18.59
N ALA A 767 15.41 -13.72 18.13
CA ALA A 767 15.24 -12.53 17.29
C ALA A 767 14.85 -12.84 15.81
N GLY A 768 13.92 -13.78 15.60
CA GLY A 768 13.44 -14.16 14.27
C GLY A 768 12.40 -13.17 13.71
N ARG A 769 12.02 -13.33 12.43
CA ARG A 769 11.01 -12.48 11.75
C ARG A 769 9.67 -12.39 12.51
N VAL A 770 9.29 -13.42 13.25
CA VAL A 770 8.08 -13.50 14.07
C VAL A 770 8.19 -12.75 15.42
N CYS A 771 9.40 -12.43 15.88
CA CYS A 771 9.63 -11.81 17.18
C CYS A 771 9.22 -10.34 17.23
N ARG A 772 9.44 -9.59 16.14
CA ARG A 772 9.15 -8.15 16.14
C ARG A 772 7.65 -7.85 16.35
N PRO A 773 6.70 -8.47 15.63
CA PRO A 773 5.27 -8.27 15.90
C PRO A 773 4.84 -8.66 17.32
N ALA A 774 5.45 -9.71 17.89
CA ALA A 774 5.17 -10.12 19.26
C ALA A 774 5.64 -9.07 20.28
N ALA A 775 6.85 -8.52 20.08
CA ALA A 775 7.40 -7.46 20.92
C ALA A 775 6.65 -6.14 20.76
N GLU A 776 6.30 -5.74 19.53
CA GLU A 776 5.54 -4.52 19.24
C GLU A 776 4.12 -4.60 19.86
N PHE A 777 3.45 -5.74 19.76
CA PHE A 777 2.14 -5.96 20.37
C PHE A 777 2.19 -5.85 21.91
N LEU A 778 3.08 -6.59 22.56
CA LEU A 778 3.20 -6.57 24.04
C LEU A 778 3.59 -5.18 24.56
N ALA A 779 4.59 -4.54 23.95
CA ALA A 779 5.10 -3.25 24.39
C ALA A 779 4.11 -2.07 24.18
N SER A 780 3.08 -2.24 23.32
CA SER A 780 2.10 -1.20 23.00
C SER A 780 0.70 -1.43 23.56
N TYR A 781 0.41 -2.63 24.08
CA TYR A 781 -0.94 -3.07 24.50
C TYR A 781 -1.71 -2.04 25.36
N SER A 782 -1.06 -1.43 26.36
CA SER A 782 -1.68 -0.44 27.26
C SER A 782 -2.14 0.85 26.55
N ASN A 783 -1.59 1.17 25.37
CA ASN A 783 -1.99 2.32 24.56
C ASN A 783 -3.10 1.99 23.56
N ILE A 784 -3.37 0.71 23.30
CA ILE A 784 -4.35 0.25 22.31
C ILE A 784 -5.75 0.14 22.95
N PHE A 785 -5.83 -0.37 24.18
CA PHE A 785 -7.10 -0.70 24.85
C PHE A 785 -7.57 0.31 25.90
N SER A 786 -6.89 1.44 26.08
CA SER A 786 -7.25 2.52 27.03
C SER A 786 -8.55 3.29 26.74
N SER A 787 -9.35 2.81 25.78
CA SER A 787 -10.62 3.41 25.34
C SER A 787 -11.84 2.50 25.48
N SER A 788 -11.66 1.24 25.91
CA SER A 788 -12.74 0.26 26.12
C SER A 788 -13.07 0.10 27.61
N ALA A 789 -14.34 0.27 27.98
CA ALA A 789 -14.81 0.33 29.36
C ALA A 789 -14.97 -1.04 30.06
N TYR A 790 -14.03 -1.98 29.85
CA TYR A 790 -14.06 -3.31 30.48
C TYR A 790 -12.68 -3.77 30.97
N ASP A 791 -12.63 -3.99 32.29
CA ASP A 791 -11.60 -4.68 33.09
C ASP A 791 -10.26 -3.95 33.37
N HIS A 792 -9.61 -4.35 34.46
CA HIS A 792 -8.64 -3.56 35.23
C HIS A 792 -7.18 -4.08 35.19
N ASP A 793 -6.26 -3.27 35.75
CA ASP A 793 -4.96 -3.65 36.33
C ASP A 793 -3.94 -4.40 35.44
N ILE A 794 -3.50 -3.76 34.34
CA ILE A 794 -2.16 -4.01 33.76
C ILE A 794 -1.36 -2.71 33.64
N ASP A 795 -0.32 -2.60 34.47
CA ASP A 795 0.77 -1.63 34.31
C ASP A 795 1.64 -1.95 33.07
N GLN A 796 2.29 -0.92 32.53
CA GLN A 796 3.12 -0.92 31.32
C GLN A 796 4.02 -2.17 31.17
N ILE A 797 3.75 -3.00 30.15
CA ILE A 797 4.50 -4.23 29.88
C ILE A 797 5.88 -3.91 29.28
N HIS A 798 6.93 -4.49 29.87
CA HIS A 798 8.31 -4.40 29.40
C HIS A 798 8.77 -5.70 28.75
N VAL A 799 9.40 -5.61 27.58
CA VAL A 799 9.83 -6.77 26.78
C VAL A 799 11.36 -6.92 26.79
N ILE A 800 11.84 -8.14 27.02
CA ILE A 800 13.26 -8.51 26.86
C ILE A 800 13.34 -9.44 25.65
N VAL A 801 14.06 -9.05 24.59
CA VAL A 801 14.34 -9.91 23.43
C VAL A 801 15.75 -10.47 23.56
N ALA A 802 15.88 -11.80 23.59
CA ALA A 802 17.17 -12.47 23.73
C ALA A 802 17.54 -13.25 22.46
N SER A 803 18.81 -13.15 22.03
CA SER A 803 19.35 -13.85 20.86
C SER A 803 20.81 -14.25 21.06
N LEU A 804 21.29 -15.23 20.31
CA LEU A 804 22.70 -15.67 20.31
C LEU A 804 23.66 -14.53 19.93
N TYR A 805 23.21 -13.63 19.04
CA TYR A 805 23.91 -12.41 18.67
C TYR A 805 23.12 -11.20 19.17
N GLN A 806 23.75 -10.36 20.00
CA GLN A 806 23.13 -9.16 20.60
C GLN A 806 22.51 -8.23 19.54
N LYS A 807 23.23 -8.03 18.44
CA LYS A 807 22.84 -7.17 17.31
C LYS A 807 21.49 -7.55 16.69
N ASP A 808 21.15 -8.84 16.62
CA ASP A 808 19.88 -9.30 16.07
C ASP A 808 18.71 -8.90 16.98
N ALA A 809 18.92 -8.97 18.30
CA ALA A 809 17.94 -8.53 19.29
C ALA A 809 17.78 -7.01 19.27
N GLU A 810 18.88 -6.26 19.18
CA GLU A 810 18.89 -4.79 19.04
C GLU A 810 18.13 -4.33 17.78
N GLU A 811 18.41 -4.92 16.62
CA GLU A 811 17.68 -4.63 15.36
C GLU A 811 16.20 -5.03 15.44
N THR A 812 15.89 -6.09 16.18
CA THR A 812 14.49 -6.53 16.40
C THR A 812 13.72 -5.50 17.23
N ILE A 813 14.31 -4.97 18.31
CA ILE A 813 13.63 -4.01 19.21
C ILE A 813 13.71 -2.54 18.78
N ASP A 814 14.51 -2.19 17.77
CA ASP A 814 14.74 -0.81 17.38
C ASP A 814 13.41 -0.05 17.10
N GLY A 815 13.22 1.09 17.77
CA GLY A 815 11.99 1.89 17.75
C GLY A 815 10.90 1.47 18.77
N ILE A 816 11.03 0.33 19.46
CA ILE A 816 10.07 -0.12 20.47
C ILE A 816 10.43 0.49 21.84
N ARG A 817 9.56 1.34 22.39
CA ARG A 817 9.86 2.13 23.61
C ARG A 817 10.03 1.31 24.89
N ASN A 818 9.30 0.20 25.02
CA ASN A 818 9.24 -0.64 26.23
C ASN A 818 9.96 -1.98 26.00
N ALA A 819 11.14 -1.94 25.36
CA ALA A 819 11.89 -3.15 25.01
C ALA A 819 13.39 -3.02 25.28
N THR A 820 14.03 -4.15 25.59
CA THR A 820 15.47 -4.29 25.84
C THR A 820 16.03 -5.52 25.15
N ALA A 821 17.28 -5.43 24.69
CA ALA A 821 17.98 -6.52 24.03
C ALA A 821 18.91 -7.24 25.01
N ALA A 822 19.02 -8.56 24.88
CA ALA A 822 19.94 -9.39 25.65
C ALA A 822 20.69 -10.37 24.73
N GLN A 823 21.96 -10.65 25.05
CA GLN A 823 22.67 -11.77 24.44
C GLN A 823 22.47 -13.04 25.28
N LEU A 824 22.08 -14.14 24.63
CA LEU A 824 21.89 -15.44 25.28
C LEU A 824 22.12 -16.59 24.29
N ASP A 825 23.01 -17.51 24.66
CA ASP A 825 22.96 -18.88 24.15
C ASP A 825 22.04 -19.70 25.08
N VAL A 826 21.00 -20.32 24.53
CA VAL A 826 20.07 -21.17 25.29
C VAL A 826 20.67 -22.51 25.73
N ALA A 827 21.87 -22.86 25.26
CA ALA A 827 22.68 -23.94 25.83
C ALA A 827 23.32 -23.55 27.19
N ASP A 828 23.49 -22.25 27.47
CA ASP A 828 23.92 -21.77 28.78
C ASP A 828 22.71 -21.70 29.73
N ILE A 829 22.41 -22.85 30.34
CA ILE A 829 21.33 -23.00 31.33
C ILE A 829 21.48 -22.00 32.49
N LYS A 830 22.69 -21.58 32.87
CA LYS A 830 22.89 -20.64 33.99
C LYS A 830 22.42 -19.23 33.62
N ASN A 831 22.80 -18.74 32.44
CA ASN A 831 22.36 -17.44 31.96
C ASN A 831 20.89 -17.44 31.51
N LEU A 832 20.39 -18.57 30.97
CA LEU A 832 18.96 -18.77 30.70
C LEU A 832 18.14 -18.69 31.99
N SER A 833 18.49 -19.44 33.05
CA SER A 833 17.79 -19.39 34.34
C SER A 833 17.81 -18.00 34.97
N ASN A 834 18.93 -17.27 34.86
CA ASN A 834 19.05 -15.89 35.33
C ASN A 834 18.00 -14.98 34.65
N LEU A 835 17.94 -14.97 33.31
CA LEU A 835 16.97 -14.14 32.57
C LEU A 835 15.51 -14.59 32.79
N VAL A 836 15.27 -15.90 32.85
CA VAL A 836 13.93 -16.45 33.15
C VAL A 836 13.46 -16.04 34.56
N SER A 837 14.35 -15.97 35.56
CA SER A 837 13.95 -15.56 36.91
C SER A 837 13.37 -14.13 36.99
N GLN A 838 13.77 -13.25 36.06
CA GLN A 838 13.48 -11.80 36.05
C GLN A 838 12.16 -11.41 35.34
N VAL A 839 11.41 -12.39 34.81
CA VAL A 839 10.18 -12.17 34.02
C VAL A 839 9.04 -13.07 34.50
N GLU A 840 7.80 -12.73 34.18
CA GLU A 840 6.63 -13.55 34.55
C GLU A 840 6.35 -14.64 33.52
N VAL A 841 6.53 -14.30 32.24
CA VAL A 841 6.27 -15.17 31.09
C VAL A 841 7.44 -15.20 30.12
N VAL A 842 7.73 -16.38 29.58
CA VAL A 842 8.70 -16.63 28.52
C VAL A 842 7.97 -16.98 27.22
N VAL A 843 8.40 -16.45 26.08
CA VAL A 843 7.88 -16.77 24.75
C VAL A 843 9.01 -17.36 23.90
N SER A 844 8.94 -18.64 23.57
CA SER A 844 9.95 -19.30 22.72
C SER A 844 9.55 -19.27 21.25
N LEU A 845 10.28 -18.46 20.46
CA LEU A 845 10.17 -18.38 19.00
C LEU A 845 11.39 -19.04 18.31
N LEU A 846 12.10 -19.90 19.05
CA LEU A 846 13.23 -20.71 18.59
C LEU A 846 12.78 -22.03 17.92
N PRO A 847 13.68 -22.75 17.23
CA PRO A 847 13.39 -24.09 16.73
C PRO A 847 12.93 -25.06 17.82
N ALA A 848 11.93 -25.89 17.52
CA ALA A 848 11.23 -26.74 18.51
C ALA A 848 12.15 -27.68 19.33
N SER A 849 13.33 -28.02 18.80
CA SER A 849 14.36 -28.79 19.51
C SER A 849 14.85 -28.16 20.82
N PHE A 850 14.65 -26.85 21.02
CA PHE A 850 15.05 -26.15 22.25
C PHE A 850 13.92 -26.06 23.29
N HIS A 851 12.65 -26.21 22.88
CA HIS A 851 11.50 -25.96 23.76
C HIS A 851 11.51 -26.86 25.00
N ALA A 852 11.84 -28.15 24.87
CA ALA A 852 11.88 -29.08 25.99
C ALA A 852 13.09 -28.91 26.93
N ALA A 853 14.04 -28.02 26.61
CA ALA A 853 15.08 -27.56 27.54
C ALA A 853 14.63 -26.29 28.27
N ILE A 854 14.14 -25.30 27.52
CA ILE A 854 13.59 -24.03 28.03
C ILE A 854 12.45 -24.30 29.02
N ALA A 855 11.53 -25.21 28.67
CA ALA A 855 10.42 -25.62 29.51
C ALA A 855 10.84 -26.15 30.89
N ARG A 856 11.98 -26.85 31.01
CA ARG A 856 12.47 -27.34 32.31
C ARG A 856 12.94 -26.19 33.19
N VAL A 857 13.62 -25.20 32.60
CA VAL A 857 14.04 -23.99 33.31
C VAL A 857 12.82 -23.15 33.74
N CYS A 858 11.79 -23.03 32.88
CA CYS A 858 10.53 -22.40 33.23
C CYS A 858 9.82 -23.11 34.40
N ILE A 859 9.78 -24.44 34.40
CA ILE A 859 9.23 -25.26 35.51
C ILE A 859 10.03 -25.05 36.79
N GLU A 860 11.37 -25.11 36.74
CA GLU A 860 12.26 -24.93 37.89
C GLU A 860 12.14 -23.52 38.51
N MET A 861 12.08 -22.48 37.67
CA MET A 861 11.92 -21.08 38.08
C MET A 861 10.46 -20.67 38.32
N LYS A 862 9.50 -21.60 38.16
CA LYS A 862 8.04 -21.39 38.27
C LYS A 862 7.49 -20.24 37.41
N LYS A 863 7.96 -20.12 36.17
CA LYS A 863 7.54 -19.11 35.18
C LYS A 863 6.73 -19.76 34.06
N HIS A 864 5.79 -19.02 33.48
CA HIS A 864 4.97 -19.54 32.39
C HIS A 864 5.71 -19.50 31.04
N LEU A 865 5.36 -20.40 30.13
CA LEU A 865 5.98 -20.52 28.81
C LEU A 865 4.92 -20.52 27.70
N VAL A 866 5.16 -19.77 26.63
CA VAL A 866 4.38 -19.80 25.38
C VAL A 866 5.25 -20.26 24.23
N THR A 867 4.73 -21.11 23.34
CA THR A 867 5.43 -21.49 22.10
C THR A 867 4.50 -21.48 20.88
N ALA A 868 5.01 -21.02 19.74
CA ALA A 868 4.33 -21.09 18.45
C ALA A 868 4.70 -22.39 17.69
N SER A 869 4.59 -23.54 18.36
CA SER A 869 5.08 -24.83 17.84
C SER A 869 4.25 -26.00 18.32
N TYR A 870 4.20 -27.06 17.49
CA TYR A 870 3.60 -28.35 17.82
C TYR A 870 4.21 -28.97 19.07
N VAL A 871 3.37 -29.51 19.95
CA VAL A 871 3.78 -30.31 21.11
C VAL A 871 4.23 -31.69 20.64
N ASP A 872 5.50 -32.01 20.88
CA ASP A 872 6.06 -33.35 20.61
C ASP A 872 6.06 -34.25 21.85
N GLU A 873 6.62 -35.46 21.72
CA GLU A 873 6.73 -36.43 22.81
C GLU A 873 7.66 -35.95 23.95
N SER A 874 8.61 -35.05 23.67
CA SER A 874 9.55 -34.51 24.67
C SER A 874 8.91 -33.41 25.50
N MET A 875 8.05 -32.58 24.88
CA MET A 875 7.20 -31.61 25.57
C MET A 875 6.08 -32.30 26.36
N SER A 876 5.40 -33.29 25.76
CA SER A 876 4.30 -34.03 26.41
C SER A 876 4.72 -34.72 27.72
N LYS A 877 5.99 -35.11 27.86
CA LYS A 877 6.55 -35.70 29.08
C LYS A 877 6.75 -34.71 30.23
N LEU A 878 6.55 -33.41 30.01
CA LEU A 878 6.70 -32.38 31.04
C LEU A 878 5.38 -32.04 31.75
N GLU A 879 4.23 -32.59 31.31
CA GLU A 879 2.88 -32.34 31.84
C GLU A 879 2.83 -32.28 33.37
N GLN A 880 3.07 -33.42 34.02
CA GLN A 880 2.99 -33.59 35.48
C GLN A 880 4.01 -32.73 36.24
N SER A 881 5.13 -32.38 35.60
CA SER A 881 6.15 -31.50 36.18
C SER A 881 5.73 -30.04 36.13
N ALA A 882 5.03 -29.61 35.06
CA ALA A 882 4.45 -28.28 34.95
C ALA A 882 3.23 -28.13 35.87
N GLU A 883 2.32 -29.11 35.92
CA GLU A 883 1.22 -29.18 36.89
C GLU A 883 1.75 -29.07 38.33
N GLY A 884 2.72 -29.92 38.71
CA GLY A 884 3.30 -29.95 40.05
C GLY A 884 4.08 -28.67 40.44
N ALA A 885 4.54 -27.89 39.47
CA ALA A 885 5.14 -26.58 39.70
C ALA A 885 4.13 -25.41 39.74
N GLY A 886 2.86 -25.65 39.37
CA GLY A 886 1.84 -24.61 39.20
C GLY A 886 1.98 -23.82 37.89
N VAL A 887 2.72 -24.35 36.91
CA VAL A 887 3.11 -23.68 35.68
C VAL A 887 2.20 -24.05 34.52
N THR A 888 1.74 -23.05 33.77
CA THR A 888 1.15 -23.25 32.44
C THR A 888 2.23 -23.16 31.36
N ILE A 889 2.26 -24.16 30.47
CA ILE A 889 3.06 -24.17 29.25
C ILE A 889 2.09 -24.19 28.07
N LEU A 890 1.78 -23.02 27.52
CA LEU A 890 0.85 -22.84 26.41
C LEU A 890 1.58 -23.00 25.07
N CYS A 891 1.51 -24.19 24.49
CA CYS A 891 2.06 -24.46 23.16
C CYS A 891 1.05 -24.15 22.06
N GLU A 892 1.49 -24.32 20.81
CA GLU A 892 0.63 -24.25 19.64
C GLU A 892 -0.07 -22.86 19.49
N MET A 893 0.57 -21.77 19.91
CA MET A 893 0.12 -20.38 19.73
C MET A 893 0.77 -19.69 18.52
N GLY A 894 0.48 -20.15 17.32
CA GLY A 894 0.88 -19.54 16.06
C GLY A 894 -0.27 -19.48 15.05
N LEU A 895 0.03 -19.66 13.76
CA LEU A 895 -0.97 -19.72 12.67
C LEU A 895 -1.51 -21.15 12.46
N ASP A 896 -0.58 -22.05 12.13
CA ASP A 896 -0.74 -23.50 11.90
C ASP A 896 0.53 -24.13 12.50
N PRO A 897 0.51 -24.55 13.78
CA PRO A 897 -0.63 -24.63 14.67
C PRO A 897 -0.96 -23.31 15.37
N GLY A 898 -2.27 -23.02 15.56
CA GLY A 898 -2.74 -22.05 16.55
C GLY A 898 -4.07 -21.37 16.21
N ILE A 899 -4.06 -20.34 15.37
CA ILE A 899 -5.30 -19.71 14.87
C ILE A 899 -6.23 -20.77 14.26
N ASP A 900 -5.66 -21.78 13.57
CA ASP A 900 -6.43 -22.90 13.05
C ASP A 900 -7.11 -23.77 14.13
N HIS A 901 -6.49 -23.94 15.31
CA HIS A 901 -7.12 -24.64 16.44
C HIS A 901 -8.24 -23.80 17.05
N MET A 902 -8.00 -22.51 17.24
CA MET A 902 -8.97 -21.57 17.81
C MET A 902 -10.22 -21.43 16.94
N MET A 903 -10.05 -21.22 15.63
CA MET A 903 -11.16 -21.17 14.66
C MET A 903 -11.87 -22.52 14.54
N SER A 904 -11.14 -23.65 14.58
CA SER A 904 -11.76 -24.99 14.53
C SER A 904 -12.64 -25.25 15.75
N MET A 905 -12.12 -25.04 16.97
CA MET A 905 -12.84 -25.35 18.21
C MET A 905 -14.06 -24.45 18.39
N LYS A 906 -13.98 -23.15 18.06
CA LYS A 906 -15.14 -22.25 18.11
C LYS A 906 -16.33 -22.80 17.32
N MET A 907 -16.14 -23.18 16.05
CA MET A 907 -17.23 -23.75 15.23
C MET A 907 -17.74 -25.10 15.75
N ILE A 908 -16.83 -25.95 16.26
CA ILE A 908 -17.19 -27.29 16.76
C ILE A 908 -18.02 -27.17 18.04
N ASP A 909 -17.61 -26.35 18.99
CA ASP A 909 -18.33 -26.13 20.25
C ASP A 909 -19.64 -25.37 20.04
N GLU A 910 -19.69 -24.41 19.09
CA GLU A 910 -20.94 -23.78 18.66
C GLU A 910 -21.91 -24.76 17.99
N ALA A 911 -21.42 -25.78 17.29
CA ALA A 911 -22.24 -26.84 16.72
C ALA A 911 -22.73 -27.82 17.80
N HIS A 912 -21.83 -28.30 18.67
CA HIS A 912 -22.11 -29.27 19.74
C HIS A 912 -23.03 -28.70 20.81
N SER A 913 -22.88 -27.44 21.21
CA SER A 913 -23.81 -26.74 22.13
C SER A 913 -25.23 -26.64 21.57
N ARG A 914 -25.36 -26.45 20.25
CA ARG A 914 -26.63 -26.54 19.50
C ARG A 914 -27.08 -28.00 19.21
N LYS A 915 -26.40 -29.01 19.78
CA LYS A 915 -26.61 -30.46 19.60
C LYS A 915 -26.42 -30.97 18.17
N GLY A 916 -25.73 -30.21 17.31
CA GLY A 916 -25.29 -30.66 16.01
C GLY A 916 -24.15 -31.68 16.12
N LYS A 917 -23.94 -32.45 15.05
CA LYS A 917 -22.83 -33.40 14.90
C LYS A 917 -21.98 -33.02 13.71
N ILE A 918 -20.66 -33.07 13.86
CA ILE A 918 -19.71 -32.79 12.79
C ILE A 918 -19.65 -33.99 11.84
N LYS A 919 -20.04 -33.79 10.58
CA LYS A 919 -20.06 -34.79 9.51
C LYS A 919 -18.78 -34.77 8.69
N SER A 920 -18.20 -33.58 8.54
CA SER A 920 -16.98 -33.31 7.79
C SER A 920 -16.25 -32.15 8.44
N PHE A 921 -14.93 -32.28 8.61
CA PHE A 921 -14.02 -31.20 8.96
C PHE A 921 -12.90 -31.14 7.92
N THR A 922 -12.76 -29.97 7.27
CA THR A 922 -11.66 -29.70 6.34
C THR A 922 -10.99 -28.37 6.68
N SER A 923 -9.68 -28.31 6.55
CA SER A 923 -8.85 -27.15 6.92
C SER A 923 -7.68 -26.99 5.95
N PHE A 924 -7.51 -25.78 5.44
CA PHE A 924 -6.53 -25.42 4.43
C PHE A 924 -5.74 -24.21 4.89
N CYS A 925 -4.41 -24.32 5.00
CA CYS A 925 -3.55 -23.19 5.37
C CYS A 925 -2.41 -22.98 4.36
N GLY A 926 -2.04 -21.73 4.09
CA GLY A 926 -0.79 -21.44 3.39
C GLY A 926 -0.35 -19.99 3.46
N GLY A 927 0.87 -19.78 3.94
CA GLY A 927 1.70 -18.64 3.53
C GLY A 927 2.12 -18.79 2.06
N LEU A 928 1.83 -17.76 1.27
CA LEU A 928 1.99 -17.63 -0.18
C LEU A 928 2.49 -16.20 -0.51
N PRO A 929 2.98 -15.91 -1.73
CA PRO A 929 3.06 -14.52 -2.19
C PRO A 929 1.65 -13.94 -2.40
N SER A 930 1.49 -12.62 -2.24
CA SER A 930 0.26 -11.93 -2.68
C SER A 930 0.05 -12.11 -4.19
N PRO A 931 -1.18 -11.99 -4.74
CA PRO A 931 -1.42 -12.18 -6.18
C PRO A 931 -0.55 -11.30 -7.10
N ALA A 932 -0.20 -10.09 -6.67
CA ALA A 932 0.74 -9.22 -7.38
C ALA A 932 2.21 -9.69 -7.29
N SER A 933 2.59 -10.31 -6.16
CA SER A 933 3.92 -10.86 -5.90
C SER A 933 4.11 -12.30 -6.42
N ALA A 934 3.04 -12.95 -6.91
CA ALA A 934 3.04 -14.30 -7.47
C ALA A 934 3.66 -14.37 -8.90
N ASN A 935 4.64 -13.50 -9.17
CA ASN A 935 5.16 -13.15 -10.50
C ASN A 935 6.17 -14.16 -11.11
N ASN A 936 6.12 -15.43 -10.71
CA ASN A 936 7.04 -16.48 -11.17
C ASN A 936 6.30 -17.78 -11.57
N PRO A 937 6.94 -18.71 -12.31
CA PRO A 937 6.26 -19.90 -12.86
C PRO A 937 5.68 -20.89 -11.83
N LEU A 938 6.12 -20.82 -10.56
CA LEU A 938 5.59 -21.62 -9.45
C LEU A 938 4.58 -20.86 -8.59
N ALA A 939 4.32 -19.57 -8.88
CA ALA A 939 3.47 -18.68 -8.10
C ALA A 939 3.75 -18.71 -6.58
N TYR A 940 5.00 -19.00 -6.20
CA TYR A 940 5.44 -19.20 -4.82
C TYR A 940 6.73 -18.41 -4.55
N LYS A 941 6.93 -17.94 -3.32
CA LYS A 941 8.16 -17.26 -2.90
C LYS A 941 8.57 -17.69 -1.50
N PHE A 942 9.88 -17.69 -1.25
CA PHE A 942 10.48 -18.19 -0.02
C PHE A 942 10.73 -17.04 0.96
N SER A 943 10.00 -17.05 2.08
CA SER A 943 10.29 -16.25 3.28
C SER A 943 11.14 -17.01 4.32
N TRP A 944 11.49 -18.26 4.01
CA TRP A 944 12.23 -19.23 4.82
C TRP A 944 12.89 -20.29 3.90
N SER A 945 13.81 -21.10 4.43
CA SER A 945 14.66 -22.00 3.61
C SER A 945 13.89 -22.93 2.65
N PRO A 946 14.19 -22.93 1.33
CA PRO A 946 13.56 -23.83 0.36
C PRO A 946 13.70 -25.31 0.70
N ALA A 947 14.82 -25.70 1.31
CA ALA A 947 15.08 -27.08 1.72
C ALA A 947 14.03 -27.61 2.70
N GLY A 948 13.57 -26.78 3.64
CA GLY A 948 12.50 -27.15 4.57
C GLY A 948 11.15 -27.31 3.87
N ALA A 949 10.84 -26.46 2.89
CA ALA A 949 9.60 -26.51 2.13
C ALA A 949 9.51 -27.74 1.21
N ILE A 950 10.61 -28.09 0.54
CA ILE A 950 10.69 -29.27 -0.34
C ILE A 950 10.59 -30.56 0.50
N ARG A 951 11.26 -30.61 1.67
CA ARG A 951 11.14 -31.73 2.62
C ARG A 951 9.72 -31.84 3.18
N ALA A 952 9.08 -30.72 3.53
CA ALA A 952 7.69 -30.72 3.96
C ALA A 952 6.73 -31.27 2.89
N GLY A 953 6.98 -30.96 1.62
CA GLY A 953 6.28 -31.50 0.45
C GLY A 953 6.59 -32.97 0.11
N ARG A 954 7.43 -33.66 0.90
CA ARG A 954 7.67 -35.11 0.85
C ARG A 954 7.39 -35.83 2.17
N ASN A 955 6.70 -35.19 3.12
CA ASN A 955 6.21 -35.88 4.31
C ASN A 955 5.08 -36.86 3.94
N PRO A 956 5.03 -38.08 4.49
CA PRO A 956 3.85 -38.93 4.36
C PRO A 956 2.64 -38.28 5.07
N ALA A 957 1.45 -38.51 4.53
CA ALA A 957 0.21 -37.97 5.07
C ALA A 957 -0.87 -39.04 5.26
N ILE A 958 -1.71 -38.87 6.28
CA ILE A 958 -2.79 -39.79 6.65
C ILE A 958 -4.01 -38.97 7.06
N TYR A 959 -5.18 -39.25 6.48
CA TYR A 959 -6.41 -38.49 6.76
C TYR A 959 -7.67 -39.34 6.56
N LYS A 960 -8.81 -38.86 7.08
CA LYS A 960 -10.12 -39.52 6.93
C LYS A 960 -10.93 -38.76 5.88
N PHE A 961 -11.58 -39.44 4.95
CA PHE A 961 -12.37 -38.81 3.89
C PHE A 961 -13.57 -39.70 3.52
N HIS A 962 -14.79 -39.19 3.70
CA HIS A 962 -16.05 -39.93 3.49
C HIS A 962 -16.12 -41.32 4.18
N GLY A 963 -15.44 -41.46 5.33
CA GLY A 963 -15.38 -42.68 6.14
C GLY A 963 -14.11 -43.52 5.92
N GLU A 964 -13.42 -43.37 4.79
CA GLU A 964 -12.19 -44.11 4.49
C GLU A 964 -10.95 -43.42 5.08
N ILE A 965 -9.97 -44.21 5.54
CA ILE A 965 -8.65 -43.70 5.94
C ILE A 965 -7.73 -43.79 4.73
N ILE A 966 -7.25 -42.64 4.26
CA ILE A 966 -6.38 -42.52 3.10
C ILE A 966 -4.95 -42.26 3.56
N HIS A 967 -4.03 -43.13 3.11
CA HIS A 967 -2.59 -42.98 3.31
C HIS A 967 -1.94 -42.49 2.01
N VAL A 968 -1.16 -41.42 2.11
CA VAL A 968 -0.36 -40.86 1.01
C VAL A 968 1.10 -40.99 1.36
N ASP A 969 1.81 -41.75 0.53
CA ASP A 969 3.26 -41.92 0.56
C ASP A 969 3.95 -40.57 0.30
N GLY A 970 5.03 -40.28 1.05
CA GLY A 970 5.74 -39.01 0.98
C GLY A 970 6.29 -38.71 -0.42
N ASP A 971 6.78 -39.73 -1.13
CA ASP A 971 7.26 -39.59 -2.51
C ASP A 971 6.14 -39.39 -3.53
N LYS A 972 4.88 -39.59 -3.12
CA LYS A 972 3.68 -39.35 -3.93
C LYS A 972 2.89 -38.12 -3.46
N LEU A 973 3.34 -37.39 -2.44
CA LEU A 973 2.57 -36.28 -1.88
C LEU A 973 2.30 -35.19 -2.93
N TYR A 974 3.32 -34.75 -3.68
CA TYR A 974 3.13 -33.80 -4.79
C TYR A 974 2.23 -34.34 -5.93
N GLU A 975 2.14 -35.67 -6.13
CA GLU A 975 1.18 -36.26 -7.08
C GLU A 975 -0.27 -36.31 -6.53
N SER A 976 -0.45 -36.23 -5.21
CA SER A 976 -1.77 -36.22 -4.55
C SER A 976 -2.46 -34.85 -4.57
N ALA A 977 -1.78 -33.83 -5.09
CA ALA A 977 -2.26 -32.46 -5.16
C ALA A 977 -3.61 -32.35 -5.89
N LYS A 978 -4.52 -31.57 -5.33
CA LYS A 978 -5.84 -31.29 -5.90
C LYS A 978 -6.03 -29.78 -6.03
N ARG A 979 -6.69 -29.34 -7.09
CA ARG A 979 -7.00 -27.92 -7.33
C ARG A 979 -8.16 -27.50 -6.43
N LEU A 980 -7.96 -26.44 -5.64
CA LEU A 980 -8.99 -25.83 -4.78
C LEU A 980 -9.54 -24.57 -5.46
N ARG A 981 -10.86 -24.36 -5.36
CA ARG A 981 -11.53 -23.12 -5.76
C ARG A 981 -12.53 -22.76 -4.68
N LEU A 982 -12.23 -21.71 -3.93
CA LEU A 982 -13.13 -21.13 -2.93
C LEU A 982 -14.06 -20.15 -3.66
N PRO A 983 -15.40 -20.28 -3.54
CA PRO A 983 -16.36 -19.41 -4.24
C PRO A 983 -16.19 -17.92 -3.95
N GLU A 984 -15.76 -17.57 -2.74
CA GLU A 984 -15.51 -16.22 -2.24
C GLU A 984 -14.19 -15.63 -2.78
N LEU A 985 -13.24 -16.49 -3.15
CA LEU A 985 -11.91 -16.14 -3.65
C LEU A 985 -11.67 -16.72 -5.07
N PRO A 986 -12.57 -16.48 -6.06
CA PRO A 986 -12.58 -17.21 -7.32
C PRO A 986 -11.36 -16.92 -8.20
N ALA A 987 -10.75 -15.75 -8.02
CA ALA A 987 -9.50 -15.36 -8.69
C ALA A 987 -8.31 -16.25 -8.29
N PHE A 988 -8.33 -16.84 -7.09
CA PHE A 988 -7.22 -17.62 -6.55
C PHE A 988 -7.19 -19.03 -7.17
N ALA A 989 -6.07 -19.35 -7.83
CA ALA A 989 -5.84 -20.62 -8.50
C ALA A 989 -5.08 -21.60 -7.60
N LEU A 990 -5.68 -21.98 -6.48
CA LEU A 990 -5.02 -22.74 -5.43
C LEU A 990 -4.91 -24.24 -5.77
N GLU A 991 -3.88 -24.89 -5.24
CA GLU A 991 -3.83 -26.36 -5.07
C GLU A 991 -3.58 -26.69 -3.60
N HIS A 992 -3.99 -27.87 -3.15
CA HIS A 992 -3.82 -28.32 -1.78
C HIS A 992 -3.15 -29.69 -1.70
N LEU A 993 -2.24 -29.83 -0.73
CA LEU A 993 -1.52 -31.06 -0.38
C LEU A 993 -1.98 -31.54 1.01
N PRO A 994 -2.31 -32.82 1.22
CA PRO A 994 -2.57 -33.36 2.57
C PRO A 994 -1.42 -33.08 3.54
N ASN A 995 -1.71 -32.64 4.77
CA ASN A 995 -0.67 -32.26 5.76
C ASN A 995 -0.55 -33.30 6.88
N ARG A 996 0.56 -34.06 6.89
CA ARG A 996 0.95 -35.02 7.94
C ARG A 996 -0.22 -35.93 8.37
N ASN A 997 -0.34 -36.26 9.66
CA ASN A 997 -1.44 -37.03 10.19
C ASN A 997 -2.60 -36.11 10.60
N SER A 998 -3.66 -36.06 9.78
CA SER A 998 -4.89 -35.33 10.09
C SER A 998 -5.77 -36.05 11.12
N LEU A 999 -5.59 -37.37 11.34
CA LEU A 999 -6.48 -38.14 12.20
C LEU A 999 -6.45 -37.67 13.66
N MET A 1000 -5.29 -37.24 14.17
CA MET A 1000 -5.13 -36.84 15.57
C MET A 1000 -5.96 -35.60 15.93
N TYR A 1001 -6.26 -34.72 14.96
CA TYR A 1001 -7.15 -33.57 15.17
C TYR A 1001 -8.60 -34.00 15.32
N GLY A 1002 -8.98 -35.16 14.77
CA GLY A 1002 -10.27 -35.78 15.07
C GLY A 1002 -10.39 -36.14 16.56
N ASP A 1003 -9.32 -36.63 17.18
CA ASP A 1003 -9.33 -36.97 18.61
C ASP A 1003 -9.14 -35.73 19.50
N LEU A 1004 -8.25 -34.80 19.14
CA LEU A 1004 -8.02 -33.54 19.85
C LEU A 1004 -9.26 -32.63 19.88
N TYR A 1005 -10.02 -32.57 18.77
CA TYR A 1005 -11.27 -31.80 18.70
C TYR A 1005 -12.52 -32.63 19.06
N GLY A 1006 -12.37 -33.87 19.56
CA GLY A 1006 -13.49 -34.74 19.95
C GLY A 1006 -14.35 -35.34 18.83
N ILE A 1007 -14.16 -34.93 17.58
CA ILE A 1007 -15.01 -35.31 16.42
C ILE A 1007 -14.73 -36.67 15.78
N SER A 1008 -13.67 -37.41 16.16
CA SER A 1008 -13.21 -38.62 15.45
C SER A 1008 -14.25 -39.73 15.29
N LYS A 1009 -15.18 -39.80 16.26
CA LYS A 1009 -16.29 -40.76 16.33
C LYS A 1009 -17.50 -40.41 15.46
N GLU A 1010 -17.63 -39.16 15.01
CA GLU A 1010 -18.78 -38.69 14.22
C GLU A 1010 -18.39 -38.18 12.83
N ALA A 1011 -17.27 -37.48 12.70
CA ALA A 1011 -16.82 -36.92 11.44
C ALA A 1011 -16.43 -38.04 10.45
N SER A 1012 -17.09 -38.08 9.30
CA SER A 1012 -16.74 -38.96 8.18
C SER A 1012 -15.48 -38.49 7.45
N THR A 1013 -15.22 -37.18 7.47
CA THR A 1013 -14.02 -36.55 6.91
C THR A 1013 -13.31 -35.74 7.98
N VAL A 1014 -12.00 -35.92 8.11
CA VAL A 1014 -11.09 -35.12 8.96
C VAL A 1014 -9.81 -34.90 8.15
N TYR A 1015 -9.65 -33.68 7.62
CA TYR A 1015 -8.65 -33.38 6.59
C TYR A 1015 -7.98 -32.01 6.81
N ARG A 1016 -6.68 -32.02 7.13
CA ARG A 1016 -5.83 -30.81 7.13
C ARG A 1016 -4.92 -30.82 5.90
N ALA A 1017 -4.73 -29.65 5.27
CA ALA A 1017 -3.99 -29.51 4.03
C ALA A 1017 -3.22 -28.19 3.92
N THR A 1018 -2.11 -28.19 3.19
CA THR A 1018 -1.30 -27.01 2.91
C THR A 1018 -1.54 -26.51 1.49
N LEU A 1019 -1.79 -25.21 1.32
CA LEU A 1019 -2.01 -24.55 0.03
C LEU A 1019 -0.68 -24.28 -0.69
N ARG A 1020 -0.52 -24.78 -1.92
CA ARG A 1020 0.71 -24.72 -2.73
C ARG A 1020 0.39 -24.74 -4.24
N PHE A 1021 1.44 -24.76 -5.06
CA PHE A 1021 1.40 -25.08 -6.49
C PHE A 1021 2.35 -26.26 -6.71
N SER A 1022 1.84 -27.40 -7.20
CA SER A 1022 2.43 -28.72 -6.94
C SER A 1022 2.68 -29.57 -8.18
N GLU A 1023 1.90 -29.40 -9.25
CA GLU A 1023 2.06 -30.18 -10.51
C GLU A 1023 3.49 -30.13 -11.08
N ILE A 1024 4.17 -28.99 -10.95
CA ILE A 1024 5.56 -28.79 -11.41
C ILE A 1024 6.55 -29.42 -10.42
N MET A 1025 6.29 -29.35 -9.10
CA MET A 1025 7.14 -29.96 -8.07
C MET A 1025 7.14 -31.48 -8.17
N ALA A 1026 6.00 -32.10 -8.48
CA ALA A 1026 5.91 -33.53 -8.82
C ALA A 1026 6.79 -33.91 -10.02
N THR A 1027 6.96 -32.99 -10.98
CA THR A 1027 7.83 -33.20 -12.15
C THR A 1027 9.30 -33.04 -11.78
N PHE A 1028 9.68 -32.05 -10.97
CA PHE A 1028 11.05 -31.89 -10.46
C PHE A 1028 11.51 -33.07 -9.60
N ALA A 1029 10.63 -33.65 -8.79
CA ALA A 1029 10.89 -34.88 -8.05
C ALA A 1029 11.32 -36.03 -8.99
N LYS A 1030 10.60 -36.22 -10.11
CA LYS A 1030 10.86 -37.28 -11.10
C LYS A 1030 12.12 -37.06 -11.94
N ILE A 1031 12.54 -35.82 -12.13
CA ILE A 1031 13.83 -35.48 -12.77
C ILE A 1031 15.02 -35.80 -11.84
N GLY A 1032 14.78 -36.07 -10.55
CA GLY A 1032 15.83 -36.33 -9.56
C GLY A 1032 16.35 -35.06 -8.86
N PHE A 1033 15.76 -33.88 -9.12
CA PHE A 1033 16.19 -32.63 -8.46
C PHE A 1033 16.04 -32.66 -6.93
N PHE A 1034 15.22 -33.55 -6.37
CA PHE A 1034 15.05 -33.69 -4.93
C PHE A 1034 15.88 -34.84 -4.32
N ASP A 1035 16.87 -35.38 -5.03
CA ASP A 1035 17.85 -36.32 -4.46
C ASP A 1035 18.94 -35.57 -3.67
N ALA A 1036 19.10 -35.96 -2.41
CA ALA A 1036 20.07 -35.41 -1.46
C ALA A 1036 21.37 -36.25 -1.38
N ALA A 1037 21.48 -37.34 -2.12
CA ALA A 1037 22.74 -38.06 -2.28
C ALA A 1037 23.77 -37.20 -3.02
N SER A 1038 25.05 -37.30 -2.64
CA SER A 1038 26.12 -36.55 -3.30
C SER A 1038 26.33 -37.05 -4.73
N HIS A 1039 26.28 -36.15 -5.72
CA HIS A 1039 26.30 -36.52 -7.13
C HIS A 1039 27.74 -36.55 -7.68
N PRO A 1040 28.19 -37.58 -8.41
CA PRO A 1040 29.58 -37.70 -8.87
C PRO A 1040 30.12 -36.51 -9.66
N LEU A 1041 29.31 -35.91 -10.55
CA LEU A 1041 29.70 -34.71 -11.29
C LEU A 1041 29.94 -33.47 -10.39
N LEU A 1042 29.35 -33.41 -9.19
CA LEU A 1042 29.55 -32.33 -8.24
C LEU A 1042 30.76 -32.55 -7.32
N GLN A 1043 31.45 -33.69 -7.44
CA GLN A 1043 32.69 -34.00 -6.71
C GLN A 1043 33.95 -33.78 -7.56
N GLN A 1044 33.82 -33.39 -8.84
CA GLN A 1044 34.94 -33.18 -9.74
C GLN A 1044 35.59 -31.80 -9.55
N THR A 1045 36.89 -31.71 -9.83
CA THR A 1045 37.68 -30.45 -9.81
C THR A 1045 37.22 -29.44 -10.87
N THR A 1046 36.53 -29.89 -11.91
CA THR A 1046 35.89 -29.04 -12.92
C THR A 1046 34.39 -29.19 -12.76
N ARG A 1047 33.72 -28.16 -12.23
CA ARG A 1047 32.26 -28.21 -12.00
C ARG A 1047 31.49 -28.13 -13.33
N PRO A 1048 30.42 -28.92 -13.50
CA PRO A 1048 29.59 -28.88 -14.70
C PRO A 1048 28.79 -27.57 -14.79
N THR A 1049 28.28 -27.25 -15.98
CA THR A 1049 27.27 -26.19 -16.09
C THR A 1049 25.92 -26.67 -15.56
N TYR A 1050 25.01 -25.74 -15.23
CA TYR A 1050 23.62 -26.10 -14.90
C TYR A 1050 22.94 -26.83 -16.06
N ARG A 1051 23.23 -26.45 -17.30
CA ARG A 1051 22.72 -27.11 -18.51
C ARG A 1051 23.21 -28.56 -18.64
N ASP A 1052 24.51 -28.80 -18.46
CA ASP A 1052 25.09 -30.16 -18.51
C ASP A 1052 24.52 -31.04 -17.40
N PHE A 1053 24.39 -30.48 -16.19
CA PHE A 1053 23.83 -31.20 -15.04
C PHE A 1053 22.35 -31.56 -15.23
N LEU A 1054 21.54 -30.68 -15.81
CA LEU A 1054 20.16 -31.01 -16.21
C LEU A 1054 20.12 -32.13 -17.26
N VAL A 1055 21.02 -32.10 -18.26
CA VAL A 1055 21.11 -33.14 -19.28
C VAL A 1055 21.49 -34.49 -18.65
N GLU A 1056 22.40 -34.50 -17.68
CA GLU A 1056 22.76 -35.73 -16.96
C GLU A 1056 21.61 -36.26 -16.11
N LEU A 1057 20.88 -35.41 -15.38
CA LEU A 1057 19.69 -35.84 -14.64
C LEU A 1057 18.64 -36.51 -15.55
N PHE A 1058 18.44 -36.00 -16.78
CA PHE A 1058 17.60 -36.66 -17.77
C PHE A 1058 18.15 -38.02 -18.27
N ASN A 1059 19.47 -38.20 -18.30
CA ASN A 1059 20.09 -39.47 -18.70
C ASN A 1059 20.06 -40.52 -17.58
N ALA A 1060 20.37 -40.10 -16.33
CA ALA A 1060 20.45 -40.96 -15.16
C ALA A 1060 19.13 -41.70 -14.84
N CYS A 1061 18.00 -41.06 -15.15
CA CYS A 1061 16.67 -41.67 -15.02
C CYS A 1061 16.42 -42.87 -15.96
N ASN A 1062 17.31 -43.17 -16.93
CA ASN A 1062 17.00 -44.01 -18.09
C ASN A 1062 17.85 -45.29 -18.22
N ILE A 1063 18.22 -45.91 -17.10
CA ILE A 1063 18.97 -47.19 -17.07
C ILE A 1063 18.20 -48.36 -17.71
N SER A 1064 16.87 -48.26 -17.87
CA SER A 1064 16.00 -49.37 -18.31
C SER A 1064 15.69 -49.46 -19.82
N THR A 1065 16.12 -48.51 -20.67
CA THR A 1065 15.63 -48.47 -22.07
C THR A 1065 16.72 -48.24 -23.13
N THR A 1066 17.34 -49.34 -23.56
CA THR A 1066 18.24 -49.39 -24.74
C THR A 1066 17.48 -49.20 -26.05
N ALA A 1067 17.09 -47.96 -26.35
CA ALA A 1067 16.48 -47.58 -27.62
C ALA A 1067 16.86 -46.14 -28.01
N ARG A 1068 18.04 -45.96 -28.63
CA ARG A 1068 18.34 -44.76 -29.43
C ARG A 1068 17.34 -44.71 -30.59
N LYS A 1069 16.23 -44.00 -30.41
CA LYS A 1069 15.42 -43.50 -31.51
C LYS A 1069 15.98 -42.16 -31.94
N GLU A 1070 16.27 -42.04 -33.23
CA GLU A 1070 16.68 -40.79 -33.84
C GLU A 1070 15.53 -39.78 -33.70
N TYR A 1071 15.81 -38.61 -33.12
CA TYR A 1071 14.81 -37.55 -32.99
C TYR A 1071 14.69 -36.82 -34.33
N SER A 1072 13.60 -37.08 -35.06
CA SER A 1072 13.21 -36.29 -36.23
C SER A 1072 13.06 -34.82 -35.83
N GLU A 1073 13.65 -33.89 -36.59
CA GLU A 1073 13.60 -32.45 -36.32
C GLU A 1073 12.15 -31.95 -36.20
N VAL A 1074 11.75 -31.58 -34.98
CA VAL A 1074 10.46 -30.92 -34.73
C VAL A 1074 10.67 -29.41 -34.88
N SER A 1075 9.91 -28.79 -35.77
CA SER A 1075 9.95 -27.36 -36.11
C SER A 1075 9.40 -26.45 -35.00
N GLY A 1076 10.00 -26.51 -33.81
CA GLY A 1076 9.53 -25.88 -32.57
C GLY A 1076 10.63 -25.36 -31.62
N GLY A 1077 11.86 -25.22 -32.10
CA GLY A 1077 12.97 -24.62 -31.33
C GLY A 1077 13.43 -25.42 -30.10
N GLN A 1078 14.32 -24.82 -29.31
CA GLN A 1078 14.94 -25.45 -28.13
C GLN A 1078 13.89 -25.88 -27.07
N ASP A 1079 12.83 -25.09 -26.89
CA ASP A 1079 11.73 -25.37 -25.96
C ASP A 1079 10.93 -26.61 -26.39
N GLY A 1080 10.74 -26.82 -27.70
CA GLY A 1080 10.09 -28.00 -28.25
C GLY A 1080 10.85 -29.29 -27.93
N GLU A 1081 12.18 -29.23 -27.93
CA GLU A 1081 13.04 -30.37 -27.58
C GLU A 1081 12.89 -30.76 -26.10
N LEU A 1082 13.01 -29.79 -25.18
CA LEU A 1082 12.86 -30.04 -23.74
C LEU A 1082 11.46 -30.54 -23.37
N ILE A 1083 10.41 -30.00 -24.00
CA ILE A 1083 9.03 -30.50 -23.84
C ILE A 1083 8.90 -31.95 -24.34
N SER A 1084 9.52 -32.26 -25.49
CA SER A 1084 9.53 -33.62 -26.05
C SER A 1084 10.25 -34.61 -25.12
N ARG A 1085 11.42 -34.24 -24.59
CA ARG A 1085 12.18 -35.03 -23.61
C ARG A 1085 11.32 -35.36 -22.38
N LEU A 1086 10.74 -34.34 -21.70
CA LEU A 1086 9.90 -34.52 -20.50
C LEU A 1086 8.70 -35.44 -20.71
N LEU A 1087 8.07 -35.40 -21.88
CA LEU A 1087 6.96 -36.30 -22.23
C LEU A 1087 7.46 -37.71 -22.58
N SER A 1088 8.59 -37.83 -23.30
CA SER A 1088 9.15 -39.12 -23.71
C SER A 1088 9.70 -39.96 -22.55
N PHE A 1089 10.17 -39.31 -21.49
CA PHE A 1089 10.62 -39.96 -20.25
C PHE A 1089 9.49 -40.16 -19.22
N GLY A 1090 8.24 -39.78 -19.54
CA GLY A 1090 7.08 -39.96 -18.66
C GLY A 1090 7.07 -39.09 -17.40
N HIS A 1091 7.95 -38.08 -17.31
CA HIS A 1091 8.02 -37.18 -16.17
C HIS A 1091 6.76 -36.31 -16.07
N CYS A 1092 6.22 -35.88 -17.22
CA CYS A 1092 4.95 -35.14 -17.32
C CYS A 1092 3.80 -35.99 -17.89
N LYS A 1093 2.59 -35.82 -17.35
CA LYS A 1093 1.35 -36.44 -17.87
C LYS A 1093 0.69 -35.62 -19.00
N ASP A 1094 0.96 -34.32 -19.07
CA ASP A 1094 0.38 -33.40 -20.05
C ASP A 1094 1.46 -32.46 -20.66
N LYS A 1095 1.26 -32.06 -21.92
CA LYS A 1095 2.10 -31.09 -22.64
C LYS A 1095 2.03 -29.69 -22.01
N GLU A 1096 0.91 -29.30 -21.42
CA GLU A 1096 0.79 -28.02 -20.70
C GLU A 1096 1.69 -28.00 -19.45
N ILE A 1097 1.70 -29.09 -18.67
CA ILE A 1097 2.57 -29.24 -17.49
C ILE A 1097 4.04 -29.29 -17.92
N ALA A 1098 4.37 -29.99 -19.03
CA ALA A 1098 5.72 -29.99 -19.59
C ALA A 1098 6.16 -28.58 -20.01
N ALA A 1099 5.31 -27.79 -20.67
CA ALA A 1099 5.62 -26.41 -21.06
C ALA A 1099 5.84 -25.49 -19.85
N LYS A 1100 5.00 -25.58 -18.81
CA LYS A 1100 5.19 -24.86 -17.53
C LYS A 1100 6.48 -25.27 -16.84
N THR A 1101 6.82 -26.57 -16.84
CA THR A 1101 8.05 -27.10 -16.26
C THR A 1101 9.28 -26.54 -16.98
N VAL A 1102 9.33 -26.55 -18.32
CA VAL A 1102 10.45 -25.96 -19.08
C VAL A 1102 10.60 -24.46 -18.82
N LYS A 1103 9.48 -23.72 -18.72
CA LYS A 1103 9.50 -22.30 -18.35
C LYS A 1103 10.05 -22.08 -16.94
N THR A 1104 9.79 -23.00 -16.01
CA THR A 1104 10.32 -22.98 -14.63
C THR A 1104 11.81 -23.32 -14.59
N ILE A 1105 12.25 -24.34 -15.32
CA ILE A 1105 13.68 -24.72 -15.46
C ILE A 1105 14.50 -23.51 -15.95
N LYS A 1106 14.02 -22.81 -16.98
CA LYS A 1106 14.67 -21.59 -17.49
C LYS A 1106 14.65 -20.44 -16.46
N PHE A 1107 13.53 -20.19 -15.79
CA PHE A 1107 13.42 -19.14 -14.77
C PHE A 1107 14.39 -19.36 -13.59
N LEU A 1108 14.57 -20.61 -13.16
CA LEU A 1108 15.50 -20.97 -12.09
C LEU A 1108 16.98 -20.97 -12.51
N GLY A 1109 17.29 -20.72 -13.78
CA GLY A 1109 18.67 -20.78 -14.29
C GLY A 1109 19.22 -22.21 -14.43
N LEU A 1110 18.36 -23.22 -14.44
CA LEU A 1110 18.73 -24.65 -14.55
C LEU A 1110 19.04 -25.06 -16.01
N TYR A 1111 19.13 -24.10 -16.92
CA TYR A 1111 19.53 -24.27 -18.32
C TYR A 1111 20.58 -23.21 -18.75
N GLU A 1112 21.27 -22.61 -17.77
CA GLU A 1112 22.38 -21.68 -18.00
C GLU A 1112 23.69 -22.44 -18.25
N GLU A 1113 24.56 -21.88 -19.10
CA GLU A 1113 25.95 -22.33 -19.32
C GLU A 1113 26.91 -21.90 -18.18
N THR A 1114 26.36 -21.48 -17.04
CA THR A 1114 27.13 -21.08 -15.83
C THR A 1114 27.49 -22.32 -15.02
N GLN A 1115 28.66 -22.33 -14.36
CA GLN A 1115 29.09 -23.47 -13.53
C GLN A 1115 28.33 -23.54 -12.19
N ILE A 1116 28.13 -24.77 -11.70
CA ILE A 1116 27.54 -25.02 -10.38
C ILE A 1116 28.56 -24.72 -9.26
N PRO A 1117 28.24 -23.87 -8.26
CA PRO A 1117 29.15 -23.52 -7.18
C PRO A 1117 29.63 -24.69 -6.31
N GLU A 1118 30.81 -24.52 -5.71
CA GLU A 1118 31.51 -25.58 -5.00
C GLU A 1118 30.78 -26.11 -3.76
N ASN A 1119 29.94 -25.29 -3.14
CA ASN A 1119 29.14 -25.63 -1.96
C ASN A 1119 27.94 -26.54 -2.24
N CYS A 1120 27.61 -26.81 -3.51
CA CYS A 1120 26.60 -27.81 -3.88
C CYS A 1120 27.23 -29.20 -3.97
N SER A 1121 26.65 -30.18 -3.29
CA SER A 1121 27.11 -31.58 -3.28
C SER A 1121 26.12 -32.55 -3.92
N SER A 1122 24.82 -32.24 -3.86
CA SER A 1122 23.69 -33.05 -4.32
C SER A 1122 22.79 -32.28 -5.30
N ALA A 1123 21.89 -32.97 -6.00
CA ALA A 1123 20.89 -32.32 -6.84
C ALA A 1123 19.92 -31.44 -6.01
N PHE A 1124 19.63 -31.88 -4.78
CA PHE A 1124 18.84 -31.12 -3.79
C PHE A 1124 19.49 -29.79 -3.41
N ASP A 1125 20.82 -29.74 -3.24
CA ASP A 1125 21.54 -28.49 -2.95
C ASP A 1125 21.41 -27.51 -4.12
N VAL A 1126 21.61 -28.01 -5.35
CA VAL A 1126 21.53 -27.22 -6.59
C VAL A 1126 20.15 -26.59 -6.78
N ILE A 1127 19.06 -27.36 -6.60
CA ILE A 1127 17.70 -26.82 -6.73
C ILE A 1127 17.36 -25.86 -5.59
N CYS A 1128 17.78 -26.14 -4.35
CA CYS A 1128 17.53 -25.25 -3.21
C CYS A 1128 18.22 -23.90 -3.40
N GLN A 1129 19.51 -23.90 -3.78
CA GLN A 1129 20.28 -22.68 -4.03
C GLN A 1129 19.66 -21.85 -5.17
N ARG A 1130 19.25 -22.48 -6.28
CA ARG A 1130 18.59 -21.77 -7.38
C ARG A 1130 17.23 -21.21 -6.99
N MET A 1131 16.44 -21.95 -6.19
CA MET A 1131 15.17 -21.45 -5.66
C MET A 1131 15.38 -20.27 -4.70
N GLU A 1132 16.37 -20.33 -3.82
CA GLU A 1132 16.71 -19.23 -2.91
C GLU A 1132 17.11 -17.96 -3.67
N GLN A 1133 17.98 -18.08 -4.69
CA GLN A 1133 18.42 -16.98 -5.55
C GLN A 1133 17.30 -16.37 -6.41
N ARG A 1134 16.35 -17.18 -6.92
CA ARG A 1134 15.37 -16.77 -7.95
C ARG A 1134 13.94 -16.57 -7.43
N MET A 1135 13.62 -17.05 -6.22
CA MET A 1135 12.26 -17.00 -5.65
C MET A 1135 12.21 -16.37 -4.25
N ALA A 1136 13.24 -15.61 -3.85
CA ALA A 1136 13.12 -14.69 -2.73
C ALA A 1136 12.10 -13.55 -3.03
N TYR A 1137 11.57 -12.95 -1.97
CA TYR A 1137 10.83 -11.69 -2.05
C TYR A 1137 11.82 -10.53 -2.31
N ILE A 1138 11.51 -9.67 -3.27
CA ILE A 1138 12.25 -8.42 -3.50
C ILE A 1138 11.60 -7.25 -2.76
N HIS A 1139 12.29 -6.10 -2.72
CA HIS A 1139 11.80 -4.91 -2.05
C HIS A 1139 10.42 -4.47 -2.59
N ASN A 1140 9.50 -4.16 -1.68
CA ASN A 1140 8.07 -3.84 -1.91
C ASN A 1140 7.16 -5.00 -2.36
N GLU A 1141 7.60 -6.26 -2.36
CA GLU A 1141 6.68 -7.40 -2.48
C GLU A 1141 6.08 -7.82 -1.14
N GLN A 1142 4.87 -8.37 -1.19
CA GLN A 1142 4.10 -8.81 -0.02
C GLN A 1142 3.87 -10.32 -0.05
N ASP A 1143 3.99 -10.97 1.10
CA ASP A 1143 3.38 -12.27 1.33
C ASP A 1143 1.89 -12.11 1.70
N MET A 1144 1.23 -13.26 1.79
CA MET A 1144 -0.18 -13.40 2.10
C MET A 1144 -0.35 -14.71 2.87
N VAL A 1145 -1.17 -14.69 3.90
CA VAL A 1145 -1.64 -15.89 4.60
C VAL A 1145 -3.11 -16.10 4.27
N LEU A 1146 -3.44 -17.28 3.76
CA LEU A 1146 -4.81 -17.77 3.67
C LEU A 1146 -4.97 -19.00 4.55
N LEU A 1147 -5.88 -18.91 5.51
CA LEU A 1147 -6.34 -20.01 6.36
C LEU A 1147 -7.86 -20.11 6.17
N HIS A 1148 -8.36 -21.30 5.83
CA HIS A 1148 -9.77 -21.54 5.54
C HIS A 1148 -10.23 -22.88 6.11
N HIS A 1149 -11.42 -22.90 6.68
CA HIS A 1149 -12.05 -24.10 7.25
C HIS A 1149 -13.44 -24.28 6.66
N GLU A 1150 -13.82 -25.54 6.45
CA GLU A 1150 -15.21 -25.93 6.15
C GLU A 1150 -15.63 -27.07 7.06
N VAL A 1151 -16.76 -26.91 7.74
CA VAL A 1151 -17.32 -27.84 8.72
C VAL A 1151 -18.77 -28.12 8.36
N GLU A 1152 -19.11 -29.39 8.11
CA GLU A 1152 -20.50 -29.80 7.82
C GLU A 1152 -21.17 -30.30 9.10
N VAL A 1153 -22.34 -29.77 9.45
CA VAL A 1153 -23.04 -30.01 10.71
C VAL A 1153 -24.45 -30.56 10.48
N GLU A 1154 -24.72 -31.76 11.00
CA GLU A 1154 -26.05 -32.39 10.97
C GLU A 1154 -26.74 -32.23 12.34
N TYR A 1155 -27.95 -31.69 12.36
CA TYR A 1155 -28.73 -31.46 13.58
C TYR A 1155 -29.86 -32.48 13.76
N PRO A 1156 -30.19 -32.88 15.00
CA PRO A 1156 -31.19 -33.90 15.29
C PRO A 1156 -32.64 -33.45 15.06
N ASP A 1157 -32.89 -32.18 14.75
CA ASP A 1157 -34.24 -31.63 14.47
C ASP A 1157 -34.68 -31.81 13.00
N GLY A 1158 -33.81 -32.34 12.13
CA GLY A 1158 -34.14 -32.64 10.75
C GLY A 1158 -34.10 -31.44 9.79
N ARG A 1159 -33.46 -30.33 10.18
CA ARG A 1159 -33.08 -29.25 9.25
C ARG A 1159 -32.04 -29.75 8.21
N PRO A 1160 -31.80 -29.01 7.10
CA PRO A 1160 -30.69 -29.28 6.19
C PRO A 1160 -29.34 -29.26 6.92
N THR A 1161 -28.36 -30.05 6.45
CA THR A 1161 -26.98 -29.99 6.95
C THR A 1161 -26.44 -28.57 6.77
N GLU A 1162 -26.08 -27.90 7.86
CA GLU A 1162 -25.45 -26.58 7.78
C GLU A 1162 -23.97 -26.75 7.38
N LYS A 1163 -23.48 -25.91 6.47
CA LYS A 1163 -22.05 -25.82 6.16
C LYS A 1163 -21.51 -24.55 6.79
N HIS A 1164 -20.73 -24.69 7.86
CA HIS A 1164 -20.04 -23.59 8.52
C HIS A 1164 -18.67 -23.40 7.85
N GLN A 1165 -18.28 -22.16 7.61
CA GLN A 1165 -16.99 -21.79 7.02
C GLN A 1165 -16.36 -20.67 7.84
N ALA A 1166 -15.03 -20.72 8.01
CA ALA A 1166 -14.27 -19.66 8.67
C ALA A 1166 -12.99 -19.38 7.87
N THR A 1167 -12.68 -18.11 7.61
CA THR A 1167 -11.59 -17.70 6.72
C THR A 1167 -10.79 -16.53 7.29
N LEU A 1168 -9.48 -16.68 7.39
CA LEU A 1168 -8.52 -15.60 7.61
C LEU A 1168 -7.76 -15.36 6.30
N LEU A 1169 -7.71 -14.11 5.86
CA LEU A 1169 -6.95 -13.67 4.69
C LEU A 1169 -6.17 -12.39 5.03
N GLU A 1170 -4.87 -12.54 5.32
CA GLU A 1170 -4.00 -11.46 5.79
C GLU A 1170 -2.86 -11.20 4.79
N PHE A 1171 -2.43 -9.95 4.64
CA PHE A 1171 -1.36 -9.52 3.73
C PHE A 1171 -0.22 -8.83 4.48
N GLY A 1172 1.01 -8.95 3.96
CA GLY A 1172 2.18 -8.30 4.56
C GLY A 1172 2.05 -6.77 4.59
N LYS A 1173 2.23 -6.17 5.77
CA LYS A 1173 2.08 -4.73 6.01
C LYS A 1173 3.43 -4.02 5.85
N VAL A 1174 3.40 -2.71 5.58
CA VAL A 1174 4.61 -1.87 5.57
C VAL A 1174 4.33 -0.64 6.41
N GLU A 1175 4.92 -0.58 7.60
CA GLU A 1175 4.66 0.47 8.59
C GLU A 1175 5.97 1.21 8.88
N ASN A 1176 5.93 2.54 8.84
CA ASN A 1176 7.12 3.41 8.98
C ASN A 1176 8.29 3.02 8.03
N GLY A 1177 7.99 2.41 6.89
CA GLY A 1177 8.97 1.90 5.91
C GLY A 1177 9.56 0.52 6.22
N ARG A 1178 9.13 -0.17 7.30
CA ARG A 1178 9.54 -1.54 7.64
C ARG A 1178 8.50 -2.55 7.13
N PRO A 1179 8.88 -3.53 6.28
CA PRO A 1179 7.96 -4.55 5.81
C PRO A 1179 7.83 -5.70 6.82
N THR A 1180 6.61 -5.93 7.29
CA THR A 1180 6.25 -7.01 8.22
C THR A 1180 5.36 -8.02 7.51
N THR A 1181 5.85 -9.24 7.32
CA THR A 1181 5.16 -10.30 6.58
C THR A 1181 3.87 -10.77 7.26
N ALA A 1182 2.84 -11.14 6.51
CA ALA A 1182 1.59 -11.75 7.01
C ALA A 1182 1.89 -12.98 7.88
N MET A 1183 2.85 -13.80 7.47
CA MET A 1183 3.35 -14.94 8.26
C MET A 1183 4.02 -14.53 9.59
N ALA A 1184 4.57 -13.31 9.68
CA ALA A 1184 5.12 -12.80 10.94
C ALA A 1184 4.03 -12.27 11.87
N LEU A 1185 3.04 -11.54 11.32
CA LEU A 1185 1.86 -11.06 12.07
C LEU A 1185 1.08 -12.24 12.66
N THR A 1186 0.64 -13.17 11.81
CA THR A 1186 -0.22 -14.32 12.17
C THR A 1186 0.46 -15.40 13.01
N VAL A 1187 1.75 -15.28 13.31
CA VAL A 1187 2.47 -16.17 14.24
C VAL A 1187 2.95 -15.43 15.49
N GLY A 1188 3.49 -14.21 15.33
CA GLY A 1188 3.97 -13.41 16.45
C GLY A 1188 2.85 -12.86 17.33
N ILE A 1189 1.74 -12.40 16.75
CA ILE A 1189 0.62 -11.82 17.51
C ILE A 1189 -0.11 -12.89 18.35
N PRO A 1190 -0.46 -14.10 17.83
CA PRO A 1190 -0.99 -15.16 18.69
C PRO A 1190 -0.06 -15.57 19.84
N ALA A 1191 1.26 -15.64 19.61
CA ALA A 1191 2.21 -15.94 20.68
C ALA A 1191 2.24 -14.85 21.77
N ALA A 1192 2.14 -13.58 21.37
CA ALA A 1192 2.02 -12.44 22.28
C ALA A 1192 0.69 -12.42 23.04
N ILE A 1193 -0.43 -12.73 22.36
CA ILE A 1193 -1.75 -12.89 22.99
C ILE A 1193 -1.73 -14.03 24.02
N GLY A 1194 -1.09 -15.15 23.71
CA GLY A 1194 -0.90 -16.24 24.67
C GLY A 1194 -0.15 -15.80 25.93
N ALA A 1195 0.87 -14.94 25.79
CA ALA A 1195 1.60 -14.39 26.93
C ALA A 1195 0.76 -13.39 27.73
N LEU A 1196 -0.02 -12.55 27.04
CA LEU A 1196 -0.95 -11.61 27.65
C LEU A 1196 -2.04 -12.30 28.47
N LEU A 1197 -2.65 -13.38 27.97
CA LEU A 1197 -3.67 -14.15 28.70
C LEU A 1197 -3.10 -14.82 29.96
N LEU A 1198 -1.81 -15.16 29.97
CA LEU A 1198 -1.11 -15.67 31.14
C LEU A 1198 -0.78 -14.56 32.15
N LEU A 1199 -0.37 -13.37 31.70
CA LEU A 1199 -0.21 -12.18 32.55
C LEU A 1199 -1.54 -11.75 33.19
N GLN A 1200 -2.63 -11.76 32.43
CA GLN A 1200 -3.99 -11.50 32.91
C GLN A 1200 -4.56 -12.63 33.79
N ASN A 1201 -3.81 -13.72 34.01
CA ASN A 1201 -4.24 -14.92 34.72
C ASN A 1201 -5.61 -15.47 34.22
N LYS A 1202 -5.94 -15.28 32.94
CA LYS A 1202 -7.19 -15.75 32.34
C LYS A 1202 -7.20 -17.26 32.09
N ILE A 1203 -6.02 -17.87 32.00
CA ILE A 1203 -5.84 -19.31 31.79
C ILE A 1203 -5.57 -19.99 33.15
N GLN A 1204 -6.58 -20.67 33.68
CA GLN A 1204 -6.48 -21.34 34.97
C GLN A 1204 -5.75 -22.69 34.86
N LYS A 1205 -5.93 -23.39 33.73
CA LYS A 1205 -5.32 -24.71 33.47
C LYS A 1205 -3.78 -24.64 33.49
N LYS A 1206 -3.16 -25.54 34.27
CA LYS A 1206 -1.70 -25.75 34.36
C LYS A 1206 -1.33 -27.02 33.56
N GLY A 1207 -0.05 -27.30 33.36
CA GLY A 1207 0.41 -28.38 32.47
C GLY A 1207 0.83 -27.89 31.07
N VAL A 1208 0.97 -28.81 30.09
CA VAL A 1208 1.39 -28.52 28.70
C VAL A 1208 0.17 -28.49 27.78
N ILE A 1209 -0.41 -27.30 27.66
CA ILE A 1209 -1.72 -27.08 27.05
C ILE A 1209 -1.61 -26.52 25.62
N ARG A 1210 -2.76 -26.46 24.95
CA ARG A 1210 -2.99 -25.95 23.59
C ARG A 1210 -4.21 -25.02 23.62
N PRO A 1211 -4.39 -24.10 22.66
CA PRO A 1211 -5.57 -23.25 22.57
C PRO A 1211 -6.82 -24.01 22.04
N LEU A 1212 -7.23 -25.04 22.77
CA LEU A 1212 -8.41 -25.87 22.49
C LEU A 1212 -9.57 -25.57 23.44
N GLU A 1213 -9.28 -25.02 24.63
CA GLU A 1213 -10.28 -24.73 25.66
C GLU A 1213 -10.92 -23.35 25.43
N PRO A 1214 -12.23 -23.16 25.70
CA PRO A 1214 -12.91 -21.87 25.56
C PRO A 1214 -12.29 -20.73 26.38
N GLU A 1215 -11.69 -21.02 27.55
CA GLU A 1215 -10.97 -20.03 28.36
C GLU A 1215 -9.78 -19.38 27.63
N ILE A 1216 -9.28 -20.04 26.58
CA ILE A 1216 -8.13 -19.61 25.78
C ILE A 1216 -8.62 -19.04 24.46
N TYR A 1217 -9.37 -19.83 23.67
CA TYR A 1217 -9.62 -19.46 22.28
C TYR A 1217 -10.60 -18.29 22.11
N ILE A 1218 -11.58 -18.12 23.00
CA ILE A 1218 -12.54 -17.01 22.90
C ILE A 1218 -11.83 -15.65 23.06
N PRO A 1219 -11.18 -15.35 24.20
CA PRO A 1219 -10.51 -14.07 24.37
C PRO A 1219 -9.31 -13.91 23.43
N ALA A 1220 -8.65 -15.01 23.02
CA ALA A 1220 -7.57 -14.93 22.04
C ALA A 1220 -8.06 -14.48 20.65
N LEU A 1221 -9.20 -14.97 20.18
CA LEU A 1221 -9.79 -14.55 18.90
C LEU A 1221 -10.31 -13.10 18.98
N GLU A 1222 -10.97 -12.71 20.07
CA GLU A 1222 -11.44 -11.33 20.28
C GLU A 1222 -10.30 -10.31 20.25
N ILE A 1223 -9.18 -10.61 20.91
CA ILE A 1223 -7.98 -9.77 20.91
C ILE A 1223 -7.29 -9.79 19.54
N LEU A 1224 -7.30 -10.93 18.83
CA LEU A 1224 -6.74 -11.07 17.48
C LEU A 1224 -7.51 -10.20 16.46
N GLU A 1225 -8.84 -10.21 16.49
CA GLU A 1225 -9.66 -9.33 15.64
C GLU A 1225 -9.48 -7.85 16.01
N SER A 1226 -9.41 -7.54 17.30
CA SER A 1226 -9.11 -6.19 17.81
C SER A 1226 -7.72 -5.70 17.38
N SER A 1227 -6.76 -6.59 17.17
CA SER A 1227 -5.44 -6.28 16.59
C SER A 1227 -5.46 -6.02 15.06
N GLY A 1228 -6.63 -6.16 14.43
CA GLY A 1228 -6.83 -5.89 13.00
C GLY A 1228 -6.57 -7.09 12.07
N ILE A 1229 -6.43 -8.31 12.61
CA ILE A 1229 -6.41 -9.56 11.82
C ILE A 1229 -7.86 -10.07 11.72
N LYS A 1230 -8.48 -9.93 10.55
CA LYS A 1230 -9.92 -10.19 10.39
C LYS A 1230 -10.24 -11.68 10.19
N LEU A 1231 -11.31 -12.14 10.83
CA LEU A 1231 -11.88 -13.47 10.64
C LEU A 1231 -13.25 -13.34 9.95
N ALA A 1232 -13.43 -14.07 8.85
CA ALA A 1232 -14.67 -14.08 8.08
C ALA A 1232 -15.40 -15.42 8.27
N GLU A 1233 -16.48 -15.40 9.05
CA GLU A 1233 -17.31 -16.56 9.36
C GLU A 1233 -18.61 -16.55 8.56
N ARG A 1234 -19.10 -17.75 8.17
CA ARG A 1234 -20.25 -17.91 7.28
C ARG A 1234 -20.96 -19.24 7.53
N VAL A 1235 -22.29 -19.26 7.33
CA VAL A 1235 -23.12 -20.47 7.39
C VAL A 1235 -23.98 -20.57 6.14
N GLU A 1236 -23.95 -21.72 5.45
CA GLU A 1236 -24.83 -22.10 4.34
C GLU A 1236 -25.75 -23.28 4.74
N THR A 1237 -26.84 -23.50 3.99
CA THR A 1237 -27.91 -24.50 4.23
C THR A 1237 -28.47 -25.10 2.94
#